data_AF-A0A7X4DW09-F1
#
_entry.id   AF-A0A7X4DW09-F1
#
_cell.length_a   1.000
_cell.length_b   1.000
_cell.length_c   1.000
_cell.angle_alpha   90.00
_cell.angle_beta   90.00
_cell.angle_gamma   90.00
#
_symmetry.space_group_name_H-M   'P 1'
#
loop_
_entity.id
_entity.type
_entity.pdbx_description
1 polymer ?
#
loop_
_entity_poly.entity_id
_entity_poly.type
_entity_poly.pdbx_seq_one_letter_code
_entity_poly.pdbx_strand_id
1 'polypeptide(L)'
;MRRSTRASAGLAVLLVLATGTTLFSSPERVAASDDTVTTVLQPGWNLAGWTEAEAGVDAIFDDIPQLEVAYAWDAENQRFRLAVRTDAGVEGDLRTLTPGMGLWLSLGGGESFTWTRPLVPQAGKVSLYRGWNLAIWAGEDRAAATDALQDLDDVLVAARRIDGRRPLTLARGDVVWLDLSADRRWDQLYRPPVFDFGSDVPPEIQGEVRTSIDNIVEFFYQRLGVRASGVTIRYGDATVFTCGEYRSATHTIAIRDDGCSRALVHEYVHALQGELAGNIDLVPRWLVEGSAEYWADVYRDAVGSEGYVKEFWSSARNVERWGFIPITPSYDFAHLAAHALAKMVGEDTMLSYFRALGTSSRAGWQRAFQEATGMDVDEFYVAYATKFGELGHAVACPTSWYIPGDRPEGSPDEVCRTLSGRVTDRNGRPRSGVLVAAASDNSGGDAIASSVTGSSGRFSMVLPSGTYYVGLKAAFKSIGHTTGGRSYYYGGPSGFAMANYEATSVSLEAGDVEDITIASALISGTVRGRAGELLRGVTVLPAWPSPVGHWRVEGVVVGYRPVAHFPPATEESGQFRSLVGPGAYKIAVYCGRDYVTGKFAGWFGGQQGLVSALSDAVDIVVDSTDVTGVAINLPFTQDEVNEKSCSRVDADEDDGGSESPAPIDTEGYEPPRIEFVMELTQEHKDEVKALVDDVVEFFYERLGVRASGLTIRYGDLSIAPCGVYKPGTHTVTIAHPGRCFHLIPHEYVHALQGQMRERTFLGLPWIVEGSADYWAAAYYDARGEGDYVKEIRSRIQHAEKVGFIPIAASYEFAHLGVHYLVKAFGEDSLASYFAGSLVPARDGW
;
A
#
# COMPACT_ATOMS: atom_id res chain seq x y z
N MET A 1 42.94 -75.54 -41.36
CA MET A 1 42.60 -74.43 -42.26
C MET A 1 41.59 -73.52 -41.57
N ARG A 2 41.87 -72.20 -41.53
CA ARG A 2 41.00 -71.00 -41.39
C ARG A 2 39.78 -71.08 -40.44
N ARG A 3 39.83 -70.42 -39.27
CA ARG A 3 39.41 -69.01 -38.97
C ARG A 3 37.89 -68.76 -39.05
N SER A 4 37.30 -68.42 -37.89
CA SER A 4 36.25 -67.40 -37.77
C SER A 4 36.04 -67.03 -36.30
N THR A 5 36.68 -65.94 -35.90
CA THR A 5 36.45 -65.16 -34.68
C THR A 5 35.15 -64.34 -34.80
N ARG A 6 34.30 -64.34 -33.76
CA ARG A 6 33.40 -63.22 -33.46
C ARG A 6 33.49 -62.89 -31.98
N ALA A 7 33.77 -61.61 -31.74
CA ALA A 7 33.98 -61.00 -30.45
C ALA A 7 32.67 -60.89 -29.67
N SER A 8 32.69 -61.28 -28.41
CA SER A 8 31.66 -60.95 -27.43
C SER A 8 32.13 -59.69 -26.70
N ALA A 9 31.48 -58.56 -26.97
CA ALA A 9 31.64 -57.34 -26.20
C ALA A 9 31.09 -57.56 -24.79
N GLY A 10 31.91 -57.28 -23.78
CA GLY A 10 31.54 -57.33 -22.38
C GLY A 10 30.60 -56.17 -22.02
N LEU A 11 29.48 -56.51 -21.40
CA LEU A 11 28.66 -55.57 -20.65
C LEU A 11 29.05 -55.70 -19.17
N ALA A 12 29.95 -54.84 -18.72
CA ALA A 12 30.26 -54.70 -17.31
C ALA A 12 29.13 -53.88 -16.65
N VAL A 13 28.29 -54.54 -15.87
CA VAL A 13 27.33 -53.89 -14.98
C VAL A 13 28.11 -53.38 -13.77
N LEU A 14 28.38 -52.07 -13.76
CA LEU A 14 28.95 -51.37 -12.61
C LEU A 14 27.81 -51.16 -11.59
N LEU A 15 27.76 -52.02 -10.58
CA LEU A 15 26.87 -51.86 -9.44
C LEU A 15 27.49 -50.79 -8.51
N VAL A 16 27.09 -49.53 -8.68
CA VAL A 16 27.42 -48.46 -7.73
C VAL A 16 26.45 -48.59 -6.55
N LEU A 17 26.93 -49.20 -5.47
CA LEU A 17 26.31 -49.12 -4.14
C LEU A 17 26.47 -47.69 -3.62
N ALA A 18 25.53 -46.82 -3.96
CA ALA A 18 25.36 -45.54 -3.29
C ALA A 18 24.74 -45.82 -1.91
N THR A 19 25.58 -45.93 -0.88
CA THR A 19 25.14 -45.80 0.52
C THR A 19 24.74 -44.34 0.74
N GLY A 20 23.54 -43.99 0.31
CA GLY A 20 22.89 -42.74 0.65
C GLY A 20 22.55 -42.77 2.14
N THR A 21 23.44 -42.24 2.97
CA THR A 21 23.07 -41.74 4.30
C THR A 21 22.10 -40.59 4.10
N THR A 22 20.80 -40.89 4.02
CA THR A 22 19.74 -39.91 4.24
C THR A 22 19.87 -39.48 5.69
N LEU A 23 20.59 -38.39 5.92
CA LEU A 23 20.47 -37.61 7.15
C LEU A 23 19.02 -37.11 7.17
N PHE A 24 18.14 -37.85 7.83
CA PHE A 24 16.84 -37.31 8.21
C PHE A 24 17.13 -36.15 9.15
N SER A 25 17.10 -34.93 8.61
CA SER A 25 16.98 -33.72 9.42
C SER A 25 15.75 -33.94 10.29
N SER A 26 15.93 -33.99 11.60
CA SER A 26 14.80 -33.96 12.53
C SER A 26 13.90 -32.81 12.10
N PRO A 27 12.58 -33.01 11.95
CA PRO A 27 11.67 -31.94 11.57
C PRO A 27 11.94 -30.75 12.50
N GLU A 28 12.30 -29.62 11.90
CA GLU A 28 12.58 -28.39 12.62
C GLU A 28 11.37 -28.08 13.49
N ARG A 29 11.57 -28.01 14.81
CA ARG A 29 10.49 -27.71 15.75
C ARG A 29 9.90 -26.36 15.35
N VAL A 30 8.67 -26.38 14.83
CA VAL A 30 7.88 -25.17 14.64
C VAL A 30 7.92 -24.39 15.94
N ALA A 31 8.30 -23.11 15.87
CA ALA A 31 8.39 -22.25 17.05
C ALA A 31 7.08 -22.37 17.85
N ALA A 32 7.17 -22.83 19.09
CA ALA A 32 6.02 -22.99 19.95
C ALA A 32 5.34 -21.62 20.11
N SER A 33 4.00 -21.59 20.02
CA SER A 33 3.28 -20.38 20.41
C SER A 33 3.45 -20.16 21.92
N ASP A 34 3.38 -18.91 22.37
CA ASP A 34 3.40 -18.59 23.80
C ASP A 34 2.10 -19.07 24.51
N ASP A 35 1.09 -19.50 23.77
CA ASP A 35 -0.14 -20.08 24.31
C ASP A 35 0.10 -21.51 24.80
N THR A 36 -0.33 -21.77 26.03
CA THR A 36 -0.23 -23.10 26.66
C THR A 36 -1.58 -23.58 27.16
N VAL A 37 -1.72 -24.90 27.27
CA VAL A 37 -2.86 -25.57 27.90
C VAL A 37 -2.36 -26.30 29.14
N THR A 38 -2.96 -26.00 30.28
CA THR A 38 -2.68 -26.67 31.56
C THR A 38 -3.86 -27.54 31.97
N THR A 39 -3.61 -28.82 32.22
CA THR A 39 -4.62 -29.79 32.68
C THR A 39 -4.14 -30.46 33.96
N VAL A 40 -4.99 -30.53 34.98
CA VAL A 40 -4.70 -31.29 36.20
C VAL A 40 -5.28 -32.69 36.05
N LEU A 41 -4.39 -33.68 35.91
CA LEU A 41 -4.72 -35.09 35.78
C LEU A 41 -4.80 -35.72 37.18
N GLN A 42 -5.89 -36.39 37.47
CA GLN A 42 -6.11 -37.11 38.73
C GLN A 42 -5.59 -38.54 38.64
N PRO A 43 -5.30 -39.23 39.75
CA PRO A 43 -5.07 -40.67 39.72
C PRO A 43 -6.22 -41.43 39.02
N GLY A 44 -5.88 -42.40 38.18
CA GLY A 44 -6.85 -43.13 37.36
C GLY A 44 -7.13 -42.48 36.00
N TRP A 45 -8.36 -42.63 35.49
CA TRP A 45 -8.75 -42.22 34.14
C TRP A 45 -9.01 -40.72 34.01
N ASN A 46 -8.41 -40.11 33.00
CA ASN A 46 -8.54 -38.70 32.62
C ASN A 46 -8.80 -38.56 31.12
N LEU A 47 -9.38 -37.43 30.74
CA LEU A 47 -9.43 -36.96 29.37
C LEU A 47 -8.55 -35.73 29.22
N ALA A 48 -7.69 -35.76 28.21
CA ALA A 48 -6.91 -34.60 27.79
C ALA A 48 -6.62 -34.70 26.29
N GLY A 49 -6.45 -33.58 25.61
CA GLY A 49 -6.08 -33.60 24.19
C GLY A 49 -4.60 -33.28 23.95
N TRP A 50 -4.05 -33.83 22.88
CA TRP A 50 -2.72 -33.49 22.39
C TRP A 50 -2.78 -32.15 21.64
N THR A 51 -2.07 -31.14 22.14
CA THR A 51 -2.06 -29.77 21.59
C THR A 51 -0.74 -29.37 20.97
N GLU A 52 0.25 -30.25 21.02
CA GLU A 52 1.59 -29.99 20.48
C GLU A 52 1.69 -30.42 19.02
N ALA A 53 2.85 -30.18 18.41
CA ALA A 53 3.17 -30.71 17.10
C ALA A 53 3.07 -32.25 17.08
N GLU A 54 3.00 -32.82 15.88
CA GLU A 54 2.98 -34.27 15.72
C GLU A 54 4.22 -34.90 16.37
N ALA A 55 4.02 -35.94 17.17
CA ALA A 55 5.08 -36.62 17.92
C ALA A 55 4.85 -38.13 17.98
N GLY A 56 5.93 -38.88 18.22
CA GLY A 56 5.81 -40.29 18.58
C GLY A 56 5.11 -40.45 19.94
N VAL A 57 4.42 -41.57 20.14
CA VAL A 57 3.66 -41.82 21.38
C VAL A 57 4.52 -41.79 22.65
N ASP A 58 5.84 -42.05 22.56
CA ASP A 58 6.74 -41.98 23.71
C ASP A 58 6.76 -40.59 24.36
N ALA A 59 6.52 -39.52 23.58
CA ALA A 59 6.57 -38.14 24.06
C ALA A 59 5.62 -37.89 25.23
N ILE A 60 4.37 -38.37 25.17
CA ILE A 60 3.41 -38.15 26.27
C ILE A 60 3.78 -38.92 27.55
N PHE A 61 4.42 -40.07 27.40
CA PHE A 61 4.89 -40.86 28.54
C PHE A 61 6.13 -40.23 29.19
N ASP A 62 6.97 -39.55 28.41
CA ASP A 62 8.09 -38.77 28.91
C ASP A 62 7.61 -37.50 29.63
N ASP A 63 6.60 -36.83 29.09
CA ASP A 63 5.99 -35.63 29.70
C ASP A 63 5.19 -35.92 30.96
N ILE A 64 4.59 -37.11 31.07
CA ILE A 64 3.78 -37.54 32.21
C ILE A 64 4.38 -38.84 32.78
N PRO A 65 5.39 -38.77 33.67
CA PRO A 65 6.08 -39.96 34.16
C PRO A 65 5.18 -40.98 34.87
N GLN A 66 4.05 -40.53 35.42
CA GLN A 66 3.05 -41.36 36.12
C GLN A 66 2.03 -42.03 35.17
N LEU A 67 2.09 -41.75 33.87
CA LEU A 67 1.17 -42.31 32.88
C LEU A 67 1.47 -43.80 32.65
N GLU A 68 0.47 -44.65 32.87
CA GLU A 68 0.58 -46.10 32.66
C GLU A 68 0.00 -46.50 31.29
N VAL A 69 -1.14 -45.90 30.93
CA VAL A 69 -1.91 -46.26 29.73
C VAL A 69 -2.44 -45.01 29.04
N ALA A 70 -2.33 -44.98 27.72
CA ALA A 70 -2.96 -43.99 26.85
C ALA A 70 -3.83 -44.69 25.79
N TYR A 71 -5.06 -44.23 25.63
CA TYR A 71 -5.91 -44.59 24.50
C TYR A 71 -6.19 -43.37 23.64
N ALA A 72 -6.22 -43.55 22.32
CA ALA A 72 -6.69 -42.56 21.37
C ALA A 72 -7.84 -43.16 20.55
N TRP A 73 -8.86 -42.36 20.23
CA TRP A 73 -9.93 -42.79 19.35
C TRP A 73 -9.52 -42.62 17.88
N ASP A 74 -9.40 -43.73 17.17
CA ASP A 74 -9.19 -43.76 15.72
C ASP A 74 -10.55 -43.60 15.04
N ALA A 75 -10.92 -42.35 14.78
CA ALA A 75 -12.22 -41.99 14.22
C ALA A 75 -12.44 -42.55 12.81
N GLU A 76 -11.41 -42.70 12.00
CA GLU A 76 -11.52 -43.32 10.67
C GLU A 76 -11.98 -44.79 10.77
N ASN A 77 -11.44 -45.53 11.75
CA ASN A 77 -11.73 -46.96 11.93
C ASN A 77 -12.73 -47.25 13.06
N GLN A 78 -13.27 -46.22 13.71
CA GLN A 78 -14.20 -46.29 14.84
C GLN A 78 -13.76 -47.27 15.94
N ARG A 79 -12.48 -47.20 16.34
CA ARG A 79 -11.91 -48.06 17.39
C ARG A 79 -10.91 -47.30 18.27
N PHE A 80 -10.65 -47.81 19.46
CA PHE A 80 -9.54 -47.31 20.26
C PHE A 80 -8.21 -47.92 19.79
N ARG A 81 -7.19 -47.07 19.72
CA ARG A 81 -5.78 -47.46 19.68
C ARG A 81 -5.18 -47.28 21.07
N LEU A 82 -4.22 -48.13 21.42
CA LEU A 82 -3.68 -48.24 22.77
C LEU A 82 -2.16 -48.04 22.76
N ALA A 83 -1.63 -47.39 23.79
CA ALA A 83 -0.24 -47.46 24.20
C ALA A 83 -0.15 -47.70 25.71
N VAL A 84 0.73 -48.61 26.13
CA VAL A 84 0.95 -48.98 27.54
C VAL A 84 2.45 -48.89 27.81
N ARG A 85 2.81 -48.27 28.95
CA ARG A 85 4.19 -48.27 29.44
C ARG A 85 4.48 -49.60 30.15
N THR A 86 5.44 -50.35 29.64
CA THR A 86 5.97 -51.58 30.23
C THR A 86 7.45 -51.40 30.60
N ASP A 87 8.03 -52.37 31.32
CA ASP A 87 9.47 -52.37 31.61
C ASP A 87 10.33 -52.47 30.32
N ALA A 88 9.75 -52.92 29.21
CA ALA A 88 10.42 -53.05 27.91
C ALA A 88 10.27 -51.82 27.00
N GLY A 89 9.54 -50.79 27.44
CA GLY A 89 9.23 -49.59 26.66
C GLY A 89 7.72 -49.39 26.46
N VAL A 90 7.33 -48.65 25.42
CA VAL A 90 5.90 -48.43 25.09
C VAL A 90 5.40 -49.49 24.11
N GLU A 91 4.38 -50.24 24.50
CA GLU A 91 3.73 -51.28 23.70
C GLU A 91 2.33 -50.84 23.26
N GLY A 92 1.86 -51.33 22.10
CA GLY A 92 0.50 -51.05 21.60
C GLY A 92 0.44 -50.65 20.11
N ASP A 93 -0.73 -50.26 19.63
CA ASP A 93 -0.96 -49.83 18.24
C ASP A 93 -1.15 -48.31 18.05
N LEU A 94 -1.18 -47.53 19.14
CA LEU A 94 -1.04 -46.08 19.09
C LEU A 94 0.45 -45.71 18.92
N ARG A 95 0.82 -45.21 17.74
CA ARG A 95 2.23 -44.89 17.39
C ARG A 95 2.55 -43.41 17.37
N THR A 96 1.57 -42.59 17.03
CA THR A 96 1.75 -41.16 16.76
C THR A 96 0.63 -40.39 17.45
N LEU A 97 0.99 -39.24 18.01
CA LEU A 97 0.09 -38.24 18.58
C LEU A 97 0.02 -37.08 17.58
N THR A 98 -1.18 -36.77 17.10
CA THR A 98 -1.39 -35.65 16.18
C THR A 98 -2.06 -34.49 16.90
N PRO A 99 -1.75 -33.23 16.56
CA PRO A 99 -2.45 -32.08 17.12
C PRO A 99 -3.97 -32.24 17.00
N GLY A 100 -4.71 -31.92 18.05
CA GLY A 100 -6.18 -32.00 18.08
C GLY A 100 -6.75 -33.34 18.57
N MET A 101 -5.91 -34.38 18.67
CA MET A 101 -6.31 -35.72 19.10
C MET A 101 -6.75 -35.73 20.57
N GLY A 102 -7.94 -36.25 20.86
CA GLY A 102 -8.38 -36.51 22.23
C GLY A 102 -7.85 -37.84 22.77
N LEU A 103 -7.39 -37.85 24.03
CA LEU A 103 -6.74 -38.98 24.68
C LEU A 103 -7.44 -39.36 25.99
N TRP A 104 -7.56 -40.66 26.23
CA TRP A 104 -7.90 -41.27 27.52
C TRP A 104 -6.62 -41.70 28.22
N LEU A 105 -6.31 -41.08 29.36
CA LEU A 105 -5.05 -41.26 30.07
C LEU A 105 -5.31 -41.91 31.43
N SER A 106 -4.66 -43.04 31.72
CA SER A 106 -4.67 -43.65 33.06
C SER A 106 -3.38 -43.32 33.78
N LEU A 107 -3.48 -42.51 34.82
CA LEU A 107 -2.36 -42.20 35.71
C LEU A 107 -2.29 -43.22 36.84
N GLY A 108 -1.09 -43.78 37.03
CA GLY A 108 -0.73 -44.56 38.20
C GLY A 108 -0.46 -43.68 39.43
N GLY A 109 -0.22 -44.33 40.55
CA GLY A 109 0.10 -43.66 41.81
C GLY A 109 -1.12 -43.05 42.52
N GLY A 110 -0.86 -42.25 43.57
CA GLY A 110 -1.89 -41.64 44.42
C GLY A 110 -1.96 -40.12 44.36
N GLU A 111 -1.15 -39.48 43.52
CA GLU A 111 -1.03 -38.02 43.42
C GLU A 111 -1.50 -37.53 42.06
N SER A 112 -2.05 -36.31 42.02
CA SER A 112 -2.41 -35.64 40.75
C SER A 112 -1.16 -35.10 40.05
N PHE A 113 -1.21 -35.00 38.72
CA PHE A 113 -0.16 -34.41 37.89
C PHE A 113 -0.67 -33.19 37.15
N THR A 114 0.09 -32.08 37.17
CA THR A 114 -0.24 -30.89 36.36
C THR A 114 0.54 -30.94 35.07
N TRP A 115 -0.17 -31.16 33.96
CA TRP A 115 0.42 -31.23 32.64
C TRP A 115 0.20 -29.92 31.88
N THR A 116 1.29 -29.19 31.62
CA THR A 116 1.29 -27.96 30.82
C THR A 116 2.03 -28.22 29.52
N ARG A 117 1.44 -27.79 28.41
CA ARG A 117 1.93 -28.06 27.06
C ARG A 117 1.63 -26.91 26.11
N PRO A 118 2.46 -26.64 25.09
CA PRO A 118 2.17 -25.66 24.05
C PRO A 118 0.86 -25.95 23.31
N LEU A 119 0.19 -24.89 22.86
CA LEU A 119 -0.92 -24.96 21.91
C LEU A 119 -0.41 -24.57 20.53
N VAL A 120 -0.24 -25.54 19.64
CA VAL A 120 0.08 -25.26 18.24
C VAL A 120 -1.20 -24.97 17.46
N PRO A 121 -1.21 -24.02 16.50
CA PRO A 121 -2.41 -23.68 15.72
C PRO A 121 -3.07 -24.89 15.03
N GLN A 122 -2.28 -25.89 14.65
CA GLN A 122 -2.77 -27.14 14.05
C GLN A 122 -3.70 -27.92 14.97
N ALA A 123 -3.61 -27.75 16.29
CA ALA A 123 -4.50 -28.41 17.24
C ALA A 123 -5.95 -27.94 17.12
N GLY A 124 -6.17 -26.74 16.55
CA GLY A 124 -7.51 -26.24 16.22
C GLY A 124 -8.05 -26.73 14.88
N LYS A 125 -7.25 -27.39 14.04
CA LYS A 125 -7.67 -27.87 12.72
C LYS A 125 -7.82 -29.38 12.74
N VAL A 126 -9.02 -29.85 13.08
CA VAL A 126 -9.30 -31.27 13.32
C VAL A 126 -10.08 -31.87 12.15
N SER A 127 -9.59 -32.98 11.61
CA SER A 127 -10.35 -33.83 10.68
C SER A 127 -11.27 -34.74 11.47
N LEU A 128 -12.57 -34.58 11.30
CA LEU A 128 -13.60 -35.41 11.91
C LEU A 128 -14.20 -36.33 10.85
N TYR A 129 -14.49 -37.56 11.24
CA TYR A 129 -15.06 -38.59 10.38
C TYR A 129 -16.51 -38.84 10.77
N ARG A 130 -17.30 -39.37 9.84
CA ARG A 130 -18.65 -39.83 10.11
C ARG A 130 -18.65 -40.84 11.27
N GLY A 131 -19.60 -40.68 12.19
CA GLY A 131 -19.68 -41.44 13.44
C GLY A 131 -19.00 -40.70 14.59
N TRP A 132 -18.52 -41.44 15.58
CA TRP A 132 -17.92 -40.85 16.78
C TRP A 132 -16.50 -40.36 16.52
N ASN A 133 -16.16 -39.24 17.13
CA ASN A 133 -14.85 -38.61 17.16
C ASN A 133 -14.54 -38.20 18.60
N LEU A 134 -13.26 -38.22 18.96
CA LEU A 134 -12.79 -37.68 20.24
C LEU A 134 -11.78 -36.57 19.95
N ALA A 135 -12.23 -35.32 20.09
CA ALA A 135 -11.45 -34.15 19.71
C ALA A 135 -11.25 -33.23 20.93
N ILE A 136 -10.09 -32.57 20.98
CA ILE A 136 -9.85 -31.48 21.92
C ILE A 136 -10.58 -30.22 21.46
N TRP A 137 -10.90 -29.31 22.38
CA TRP A 137 -11.22 -27.91 22.10
C TRP A 137 -9.96 -27.05 22.28
N ALA A 138 -9.47 -26.48 21.19
CA ALA A 138 -8.32 -25.58 21.12
C ALA A 138 -8.71 -24.10 21.08
N GLY A 139 -10.01 -23.80 20.97
CA GLY A 139 -10.53 -22.43 20.88
C GLY A 139 -10.44 -21.62 22.17
N GLU A 140 -11.30 -20.61 22.27
CA GLU A 140 -11.36 -19.71 23.43
C GLU A 140 -11.81 -20.44 24.69
N ASP A 141 -11.28 -20.01 25.83
CA ASP A 141 -11.67 -20.54 27.14
C ASP A 141 -13.12 -20.17 27.47
N ARG A 142 -13.88 -21.15 27.95
CA ARG A 142 -15.29 -21.01 28.33
C ARG A 142 -16.20 -20.58 27.17
N ALA A 143 -15.84 -20.93 25.94
CA ALA A 143 -16.71 -20.75 24.78
C ALA A 143 -18.05 -21.46 25.03
N ALA A 144 -19.17 -20.81 24.69
CA ALA A 144 -20.46 -21.47 24.70
C ALA A 144 -20.43 -22.63 23.70
N ALA A 145 -20.92 -23.80 24.10
CA ALA A 145 -20.83 -24.98 23.25
C ALA A 145 -21.65 -24.86 21.95
N THR A 146 -22.67 -24.00 21.93
CA THR A 146 -23.42 -23.67 20.70
C THR A 146 -22.54 -22.95 19.70
N ASP A 147 -21.73 -22.00 20.15
CA ASP A 147 -20.93 -21.14 19.29
C ASP A 147 -19.68 -21.92 18.84
N ALA A 148 -19.06 -22.65 19.76
CA ALA A 148 -17.89 -23.48 19.48
C ALA A 148 -18.15 -24.60 18.46
N LEU A 149 -19.38 -25.14 18.44
CA LEU A 149 -19.78 -26.24 17.57
C LEU A 149 -20.58 -25.79 16.34
N GLN A 150 -20.79 -24.48 16.15
CA GLN A 150 -21.62 -23.93 15.08
C GLN A 150 -21.16 -24.38 13.69
N ASP A 151 -19.85 -24.49 13.47
CA ASP A 151 -19.24 -24.98 12.22
C ASP A 151 -19.60 -26.44 11.88
N LEU A 152 -20.20 -27.16 12.82
CA LEU A 152 -20.65 -28.54 12.68
C LEU A 152 -22.18 -28.67 12.65
N ASP A 153 -22.96 -27.58 12.78
CA ASP A 153 -24.42 -27.65 12.98
C ASP A 153 -25.17 -28.48 11.93
N ASP A 154 -24.69 -28.49 10.68
CA ASP A 154 -25.28 -29.23 9.56
C ASP A 154 -24.98 -30.74 9.58
N VAL A 155 -23.93 -31.16 10.30
CA VAL A 155 -23.45 -32.54 10.36
C VAL A 155 -23.43 -33.14 11.78
N LEU A 156 -23.58 -32.33 12.83
CA LEU A 156 -23.47 -32.75 14.22
C LEU A 156 -24.75 -33.48 14.67
N VAL A 157 -24.62 -34.76 14.96
CA VAL A 157 -25.69 -35.59 15.51
C VAL A 157 -25.75 -35.47 17.03
N ALA A 158 -24.59 -35.52 17.69
CA ALA A 158 -24.50 -35.40 19.14
C ALA A 158 -23.11 -34.90 19.60
N ALA A 159 -23.09 -34.12 20.68
CA ALA A 159 -21.88 -33.75 21.40
C ALA A 159 -22.00 -34.18 22.88
N ARG A 160 -20.97 -34.82 23.44
CA ARG A 160 -20.96 -35.32 24.82
C ARG A 160 -19.63 -35.08 25.52
N ARG A 161 -19.69 -34.78 26.81
CA ARG A 161 -18.54 -34.85 27.74
C ARG A 161 -18.33 -36.29 28.20
N ILE A 162 -17.27 -36.51 28.98
CA ILE A 162 -16.95 -37.83 29.55
C ILE A 162 -18.07 -38.41 30.42
N ASP A 163 -18.86 -37.56 31.09
CA ASP A 163 -19.99 -37.97 31.91
C ASP A 163 -21.26 -38.26 31.07
N GLY A 164 -21.14 -38.24 29.74
CA GLY A 164 -22.21 -38.50 28.78
C GLY A 164 -23.18 -37.33 28.58
N ARG A 165 -23.04 -36.24 29.34
CA ARG A 165 -23.90 -35.04 29.22
C ARG A 165 -23.47 -34.19 28.03
N ARG A 166 -24.41 -33.42 27.49
CA ARG A 166 -24.12 -32.42 26.45
C ARG A 166 -23.24 -31.31 27.05
N PRO A 167 -22.15 -30.89 26.38
CA PRO A 167 -21.38 -29.73 26.84
C PRO A 167 -22.24 -28.47 26.76
N LEU A 168 -22.17 -27.62 27.79
CA LEU A 168 -22.77 -26.27 27.78
C LEU A 168 -21.72 -25.21 27.46
N THR A 169 -20.49 -25.44 27.92
CA THR A 169 -19.32 -24.61 27.67
C THR A 169 -18.12 -25.51 27.41
N LEU A 170 -17.16 -25.03 26.63
CA LEU A 170 -15.88 -25.68 26.39
C LEU A 170 -14.75 -24.78 26.89
N ALA A 171 -13.90 -25.32 27.75
CA ALA A 171 -12.63 -24.71 28.12
C ALA A 171 -11.53 -25.21 27.19
N ARG A 172 -10.53 -24.38 26.92
CA ARG A 172 -9.37 -24.74 26.12
C ARG A 172 -8.68 -25.95 26.77
N GLY A 173 -8.47 -27.00 25.99
CA GLY A 173 -7.96 -28.28 26.47
C GLY A 173 -9.04 -29.31 26.83
N ASP A 174 -10.32 -28.92 26.92
CA ASP A 174 -11.42 -29.88 27.10
C ASP A 174 -11.44 -30.88 25.95
N VAL A 175 -11.88 -32.10 26.24
CA VAL A 175 -12.09 -33.13 25.22
C VAL A 175 -13.58 -33.44 25.12
N VAL A 176 -14.09 -33.49 23.89
CA VAL A 176 -15.49 -33.75 23.57
C VAL A 176 -15.62 -34.92 22.63
N TRP A 177 -16.62 -35.76 22.90
CA TRP A 177 -17.13 -36.74 21.95
C TRP A 177 -18.08 -36.07 20.97
N LEU A 178 -17.82 -36.21 19.68
CA LEU A 178 -18.65 -35.67 18.59
C LEU A 178 -19.11 -36.81 17.69
N ASP A 179 -20.42 -36.98 17.54
CA ASP A 179 -21.03 -37.91 16.58
C ASP A 179 -21.49 -37.12 15.35
N LEU A 180 -20.98 -37.47 14.17
CA LEU A 180 -21.25 -36.76 12.92
C LEU A 180 -21.97 -37.62 11.88
N SER A 181 -22.86 -37.01 11.10
CA SER A 181 -23.54 -37.69 9.98
C SER A 181 -22.69 -37.78 8.71
N ALA A 182 -21.64 -36.96 8.59
CA ALA A 182 -20.70 -36.93 7.49
C ALA A 182 -19.30 -36.49 7.96
N ASP A 183 -18.28 -36.79 7.15
CA ASP A 183 -16.91 -36.31 7.40
C ASP A 183 -16.87 -34.78 7.33
N ARG A 184 -16.08 -34.14 8.20
CA ARG A 184 -16.01 -32.68 8.32
C ARG A 184 -14.63 -32.25 8.79
N ARG A 185 -14.09 -31.19 8.21
CA ARG A 185 -12.96 -30.47 8.81
C ARG A 185 -13.50 -29.41 9.76
N TRP A 186 -12.99 -29.37 10.97
CA TRP A 186 -13.41 -28.44 12.01
C TRP A 186 -12.24 -27.50 12.34
N ASP A 187 -12.43 -26.20 12.10
CA ASP A 187 -11.47 -25.16 12.46
C ASP A 187 -11.94 -24.43 13.73
N GLN A 188 -11.45 -24.86 14.87
CA GLN A 188 -11.87 -24.42 16.21
C GLN A 188 -11.38 -23.02 16.58
N LEU A 189 -10.38 -22.52 15.86
CA LEU A 189 -9.81 -21.19 16.07
C LEU A 189 -10.46 -20.15 15.15
N TYR A 190 -11.34 -20.59 14.25
CA TYR A 190 -12.06 -19.71 13.36
C TYR A 190 -13.17 -18.97 14.11
N ARG A 191 -13.12 -17.64 14.03
CA ARG A 191 -14.20 -16.75 14.45
C ARG A 191 -14.81 -16.16 13.17
N PRO A 192 -16.14 -16.25 12.99
CA PRO A 192 -16.78 -15.70 11.81
C PRO A 192 -16.58 -14.17 11.75
N PRO A 193 -16.63 -13.57 10.56
CA PRO A 193 -16.52 -12.13 10.40
C PRO A 193 -17.59 -11.38 11.18
N VAL A 194 -17.19 -10.28 11.81
CA VAL A 194 -18.10 -9.36 12.50
C VAL A 194 -18.48 -8.26 11.52
N PHE A 195 -19.76 -7.93 11.40
CA PHE A 195 -20.22 -6.94 10.43
C PHE A 195 -20.62 -5.63 11.12
N ASP A 196 -20.07 -4.52 10.65
CA ASP A 196 -20.40 -3.15 11.02
C ASP A 196 -20.91 -2.40 9.79
N PHE A 197 -22.23 -2.30 9.65
CA PHE A 197 -22.86 -1.61 8.52
C PHE A 197 -23.13 -0.15 8.88
N GLY A 198 -22.77 0.76 7.97
CA GLY A 198 -23.20 2.15 8.06
C GLY A 198 -24.73 2.25 8.18
N SER A 199 -25.22 3.30 8.87
CA SER A 199 -26.66 3.48 9.14
C SER A 199 -27.54 3.47 7.89
N ASP A 200 -26.96 3.84 6.76
CA ASP A 200 -27.68 4.07 5.51
C ASP A 200 -27.66 2.84 4.59
N VAL A 201 -27.01 1.74 4.99
CA VAL A 201 -26.92 0.50 4.20
C VAL A 201 -28.24 -0.30 4.34
N PRO A 202 -29.02 -0.49 3.26
CA PRO A 202 -30.30 -1.18 3.33
C PRO A 202 -30.15 -2.65 3.77
N PRO A 203 -31.11 -3.23 4.53
CA PRO A 203 -31.02 -4.62 5.01
C PRO A 203 -30.83 -5.68 3.92
N GLU A 204 -31.34 -5.43 2.71
CA GLU A 204 -31.13 -6.29 1.53
C GLU A 204 -29.64 -6.38 1.17
N ILE A 205 -28.98 -5.21 1.03
CA ILE A 205 -27.54 -5.13 0.78
C ILE A 205 -26.74 -5.74 1.93
N GLN A 206 -27.17 -5.56 3.18
CA GLN A 206 -26.52 -6.23 4.32
C GLN A 206 -26.56 -7.77 4.19
N GLY A 207 -27.68 -8.33 3.74
CA GLY A 207 -27.83 -9.76 3.49
C GLY A 207 -26.97 -10.25 2.32
N GLU A 208 -26.85 -9.47 1.25
CA GLU A 208 -25.99 -9.77 0.11
C GLU A 208 -24.50 -9.74 0.46
N VAL A 209 -24.07 -8.74 1.25
CA VAL A 209 -22.68 -8.62 1.71
C VAL A 209 -22.31 -9.79 2.63
N ARG A 210 -23.19 -10.17 3.57
CA ARG A 210 -22.99 -11.35 4.43
C ARG A 210 -22.83 -12.62 3.59
N THR A 211 -23.78 -12.86 2.68
CA THR A 211 -23.74 -14.01 1.76
C THR A 211 -22.45 -14.03 0.93
N SER A 212 -22.02 -12.86 0.44
CA SER A 212 -20.79 -12.73 -0.34
C SER A 212 -19.55 -13.07 0.49
N ILE A 213 -19.45 -12.57 1.71
CA ILE A 213 -18.36 -12.91 2.64
C ILE A 213 -18.37 -14.40 2.97
N ASP A 214 -19.52 -15.00 3.25
CA ASP A 214 -19.62 -16.43 3.55
C ASP A 214 -19.11 -17.28 2.37
N ASN A 215 -19.48 -16.91 1.14
CA ASN A 215 -18.99 -17.57 -0.07
C ASN A 215 -17.47 -17.39 -0.28
N ILE A 216 -16.94 -16.21 0.01
CA ILE A 216 -15.49 -15.92 -0.07
C ILE A 216 -14.72 -16.77 0.95
N VAL A 217 -15.15 -16.74 2.21
CA VAL A 217 -14.57 -17.53 3.31
C VAL A 217 -14.55 -19.01 2.94
N GLU A 218 -15.69 -19.54 2.48
CA GLU A 218 -15.81 -20.95 2.16
C GLU A 218 -14.99 -21.34 0.94
N PHE A 219 -14.90 -20.49 -0.08
CA PHE A 219 -14.02 -20.71 -1.24
C PHE A 219 -12.56 -20.88 -0.80
N PHE A 220 -12.03 -19.93 -0.01
CA PHE A 220 -10.64 -20.00 0.44
C PHE A 220 -10.40 -21.17 1.40
N TYR A 221 -11.40 -21.53 2.20
CA TYR A 221 -11.32 -22.69 3.08
C TYR A 221 -11.28 -24.01 2.30
N GLN A 222 -12.20 -24.21 1.36
CA GLN A 222 -12.27 -25.43 0.55
C GLN A 222 -11.04 -25.59 -0.33
N ARG A 223 -10.61 -24.50 -0.98
CA ARG A 223 -9.49 -24.53 -1.93
C ARG A 223 -8.14 -24.59 -1.22
N LEU A 224 -7.94 -23.81 -0.15
CA LEU A 224 -6.62 -23.54 0.42
C LEU A 224 -6.48 -23.92 1.91
N GLY A 225 -7.57 -24.33 2.57
CA GLY A 225 -7.57 -24.72 3.99
C GLY A 225 -7.28 -23.55 4.95
N VAL A 226 -7.58 -22.31 4.54
CA VAL A 226 -7.35 -21.09 5.33
C VAL A 226 -8.60 -20.21 5.40
N ARG A 227 -8.75 -19.52 6.53
CA ARG A 227 -9.77 -18.49 6.78
C ARG A 227 -9.13 -17.38 7.61
N ALA A 228 -9.58 -16.14 7.42
CA ALA A 228 -9.20 -15.03 8.30
C ALA A 228 -10.17 -15.02 9.49
N SER A 229 -9.65 -15.06 10.72
CA SER A 229 -10.45 -15.27 11.93
C SER A 229 -10.77 -13.95 12.61
N GLY A 230 -12.06 -13.66 12.82
CA GLY A 230 -12.51 -12.49 13.57
C GLY A 230 -12.30 -11.16 12.84
N VAL A 231 -12.21 -11.20 11.50
CA VAL A 231 -12.14 -9.98 10.68
C VAL A 231 -13.40 -9.14 10.83
N THR A 232 -13.24 -7.84 11.04
CA THR A 232 -14.38 -6.92 11.05
C THR A 232 -14.63 -6.40 9.63
N ILE A 233 -15.82 -6.61 9.09
CA ILE A 233 -16.28 -6.10 7.80
C ILE A 233 -17.07 -4.82 8.05
N ARG A 234 -16.47 -3.68 7.74
CA ARG A 234 -17.11 -2.37 7.79
C ARG A 234 -17.58 -1.98 6.40
N TYR A 235 -18.87 -1.78 6.22
CA TYR A 235 -19.46 -1.55 4.90
C TYR A 235 -20.30 -0.28 4.87
N GLY A 236 -20.16 0.54 3.81
CA GLY A 236 -20.72 1.89 3.78
C GLY A 236 -19.82 2.92 4.47
N ASP A 237 -18.51 2.67 4.56
CA ASP A 237 -17.57 3.57 5.24
C ASP A 237 -17.12 4.71 4.31
N ALA A 238 -17.74 5.89 4.48
CA ALA A 238 -17.41 7.09 3.72
C ALA A 238 -15.97 7.62 3.95
N THR A 239 -15.25 7.10 4.94
CA THR A 239 -13.84 7.49 5.19
C THR A 239 -12.86 6.81 4.26
N VAL A 240 -13.28 5.76 3.55
CA VAL A 240 -12.44 5.04 2.59
C VAL A 240 -12.38 5.81 1.27
N PHE A 241 -11.19 6.26 0.88
CA PHE A 241 -10.97 7.00 -0.36
C PHE A 241 -11.02 6.12 -1.62
N THR A 242 -10.83 4.80 -1.45
CA THR A 242 -10.81 3.76 -2.50
C THR A 242 -12.07 2.89 -2.46
N CYS A 243 -12.13 1.83 -3.28
CA CYS A 243 -13.21 0.85 -3.25
C CYS A 243 -13.20 0.02 -1.94
N GLY A 244 -12.02 -0.24 -1.40
CA GLY A 244 -11.82 -0.95 -0.15
C GLY A 244 -10.44 -0.67 0.43
N GLU A 245 -10.28 -0.99 1.71
CA GLU A 245 -8.98 -1.09 2.37
C GLU A 245 -9.01 -2.10 3.54
N TYR A 246 -7.92 -2.86 3.69
CA TYR A 246 -7.64 -3.67 4.86
C TYR A 246 -6.72 -2.92 5.82
N ARG A 247 -7.20 -2.76 7.06
CA ARG A 247 -6.47 -2.13 8.17
C ARG A 247 -5.94 -3.22 9.09
N SER A 248 -4.67 -3.58 8.92
CA SER A 248 -4.02 -4.66 9.69
C SER A 248 -4.07 -4.41 11.21
N ALA A 249 -3.87 -3.16 11.66
CA ALA A 249 -3.85 -2.80 13.08
C ALA A 249 -5.18 -3.05 13.81
N THR A 250 -6.31 -2.98 13.11
CA THR A 250 -7.66 -3.22 13.66
C THR A 250 -8.28 -4.50 13.13
N HIS A 251 -7.56 -5.26 12.32
CA HIS A 251 -8.05 -6.43 11.59
C HIS A 251 -9.42 -6.17 10.93
N THR A 252 -9.52 -5.05 10.21
CA THR A 252 -10.76 -4.53 9.63
C THR A 252 -10.67 -4.42 8.12
N ILE A 253 -11.66 -4.91 7.40
CA ILE A 253 -11.89 -4.65 5.98
C ILE A 253 -12.95 -3.56 5.89
N ALA A 254 -12.60 -2.40 5.35
CA ALA A 254 -13.54 -1.30 5.12
C ALA A 254 -13.86 -1.18 3.63
N ILE A 255 -15.15 -1.25 3.28
CA ILE A 255 -15.66 -1.16 1.91
C ILE A 255 -16.61 0.03 1.80
N ARG A 256 -16.45 0.81 0.73
CA ARG A 256 -17.20 2.04 0.51
C ARG A 256 -18.66 1.79 0.12
N ASP A 257 -18.92 1.01 -0.93
CA ASP A 257 -20.26 0.81 -1.50
C ASP A 257 -20.41 -0.51 -2.31
N ASP A 258 -21.54 -0.67 -2.98
CA ASP A 258 -22.00 -1.87 -3.73
C ASP A 258 -21.27 -2.09 -5.05
N GLY A 259 -20.69 -1.04 -5.64
CA GLY A 259 -19.81 -1.16 -6.80
C GLY A 259 -18.50 -1.88 -6.53
N CYS A 260 -18.19 -2.16 -5.25
CA CYS A 260 -16.88 -2.61 -4.78
C CYS A 260 -16.79 -4.12 -4.47
N SER A 261 -17.65 -4.95 -5.06
CA SER A 261 -17.68 -6.40 -4.78
C SER A 261 -16.36 -7.12 -5.04
N ARG A 262 -15.59 -6.71 -6.06
CA ARG A 262 -14.22 -7.22 -6.29
C ARG A 262 -13.27 -6.84 -5.14
N ALA A 263 -13.37 -5.60 -4.65
CA ALA A 263 -12.54 -5.12 -3.56
C ALA A 263 -12.78 -5.94 -2.29
N LEU A 264 -14.01 -6.39 -2.03
CA LEU A 264 -14.30 -7.24 -0.86
C LEU A 264 -13.44 -8.52 -0.84
N VAL A 265 -13.28 -9.19 -1.99
CA VAL A 265 -12.43 -10.39 -2.10
C VAL A 265 -10.96 -10.03 -1.97
N HIS A 266 -10.54 -8.97 -2.65
CA HIS A 266 -9.17 -8.43 -2.61
C HIS A 266 -8.73 -8.12 -1.16
N GLU A 267 -9.54 -7.35 -0.43
CA GLU A 267 -9.27 -7.00 0.97
C GLU A 267 -9.35 -8.21 1.90
N TYR A 268 -10.20 -9.19 1.61
CA TYR A 268 -10.23 -10.45 2.38
C TYR A 268 -8.93 -11.26 2.20
N VAL A 269 -8.30 -11.21 1.02
CA VAL A 269 -6.99 -11.82 0.83
C VAL A 269 -5.94 -11.09 1.68
N HIS A 270 -6.00 -9.77 1.84
CA HIS A 270 -5.11 -9.08 2.77
C HIS A 270 -5.33 -9.50 4.23
N ALA A 271 -6.56 -9.76 4.64
CA ALA A 271 -6.84 -10.35 5.96
C ALA A 271 -6.21 -11.75 6.12
N LEU A 272 -6.30 -12.60 5.09
CA LEU A 272 -5.62 -13.91 5.07
C LEU A 272 -4.09 -13.77 5.15
N GLN A 273 -3.51 -12.86 4.38
CA GLN A 273 -2.07 -12.59 4.41
C GLN A 273 -1.65 -12.11 5.81
N GLY A 274 -2.43 -11.24 6.43
CA GLY A 274 -2.25 -10.77 7.81
C GLY A 274 -2.32 -11.91 8.83
N GLU A 275 -3.28 -12.81 8.69
CA GLU A 275 -3.42 -13.98 9.58
C GLU A 275 -2.21 -14.92 9.48
N LEU A 276 -1.68 -15.11 8.26
CA LEU A 276 -0.57 -16.04 8.02
C LEU A 276 0.80 -15.46 8.39
N ALA A 277 1.01 -14.16 8.18
CA ALA A 277 2.30 -13.49 8.37
C ALA A 277 2.38 -12.56 9.60
N GLY A 278 1.26 -12.23 10.23
CA GLY A 278 1.19 -11.21 11.29
C GLY A 278 1.39 -9.77 10.79
N ASN A 279 2.48 -9.48 10.08
CA ASN A 279 2.79 -8.16 9.53
C ASN A 279 3.15 -8.20 8.03
N ILE A 280 2.17 -7.88 7.20
CA ILE A 280 2.32 -7.83 5.73
C ILE A 280 3.07 -6.59 5.22
N ASP A 281 3.31 -5.57 6.07
CA ASP A 281 4.01 -4.34 5.66
C ASP A 281 5.51 -4.56 5.36
N LEU A 282 6.05 -5.71 5.77
CA LEU A 282 7.44 -6.10 5.54
C LEU A 282 7.67 -6.79 4.19
N VAL A 283 6.60 -7.08 3.45
CA VAL A 283 6.59 -7.81 2.18
C VAL A 283 6.66 -6.83 0.99
N PRO A 284 7.32 -7.20 -0.14
CA PRO A 284 7.23 -6.42 -1.37
C PRO A 284 5.78 -6.23 -1.82
N ARG A 285 5.39 -4.98 -2.07
CA ARG A 285 4.01 -4.62 -2.44
C ARG A 285 3.47 -5.41 -3.64
N TRP A 286 4.30 -5.70 -4.64
CA TRP A 286 3.87 -6.48 -5.80
C TRP A 286 3.37 -7.88 -5.42
N LEU A 287 3.92 -8.49 -4.36
CA LEU A 287 3.51 -9.80 -3.91
C LEU A 287 2.26 -9.71 -3.03
N VAL A 288 2.15 -8.68 -2.18
CA VAL A 288 0.96 -8.41 -1.35
C VAL A 288 -0.26 -8.09 -2.23
N GLU A 289 -0.17 -7.03 -3.03
CA GLU A 289 -1.27 -6.57 -3.89
C GLU A 289 -1.51 -7.53 -5.04
N GLY A 290 -0.44 -8.07 -5.62
CA GLY A 290 -0.55 -8.96 -6.77
C GLY A 290 -1.21 -10.28 -6.44
N SER A 291 -0.88 -10.87 -5.29
CA SER A 291 -1.55 -12.09 -4.85
C SER A 291 -2.99 -11.83 -4.42
N ALA A 292 -3.30 -10.64 -3.88
CA ALA A 292 -4.68 -10.23 -3.59
C ALA A 292 -5.52 -10.10 -4.87
N GLU A 293 -4.99 -9.43 -5.90
CA GLU A 293 -5.64 -9.34 -7.22
C GLU A 293 -5.81 -10.70 -7.88
N TYR A 294 -4.74 -11.50 -7.88
CA TYR A 294 -4.78 -12.85 -8.46
C TYR A 294 -5.87 -13.69 -7.80
N TRP A 295 -5.93 -13.72 -6.47
CA TRP A 295 -6.91 -14.53 -5.75
C TRP A 295 -8.34 -13.99 -5.87
N ALA A 296 -8.51 -12.66 -5.95
CA ALA A 296 -9.81 -12.06 -6.27
C ALA A 296 -10.31 -12.54 -7.64
N ASP A 297 -9.43 -12.56 -8.64
CA ASP A 297 -9.78 -13.01 -9.98
C ASP A 297 -10.06 -14.53 -10.02
N VAL A 298 -9.27 -15.36 -9.33
CA VAL A 298 -9.52 -16.82 -9.24
C VAL A 298 -10.86 -17.12 -8.56
N TYR A 299 -11.20 -16.40 -7.48
CA TYR A 299 -12.52 -16.53 -6.85
C TYR A 299 -13.65 -16.18 -7.83
N ARG A 300 -13.50 -15.07 -8.56
CA ARG A 300 -14.50 -14.62 -9.53
C ARG A 300 -14.72 -15.63 -10.65
N ASP A 301 -13.65 -16.25 -11.16
CA ASP A 301 -13.74 -17.35 -12.13
C ASP A 301 -14.53 -18.53 -11.55
N ALA A 302 -14.23 -18.91 -10.30
CA ALA A 302 -14.87 -20.04 -9.63
C ALA A 302 -16.38 -19.83 -9.40
N VAL A 303 -16.84 -18.59 -9.20
CA VAL A 303 -18.26 -18.26 -9.07
C VAL A 303 -18.93 -17.89 -10.41
N GLY A 304 -18.24 -18.09 -11.53
CA GLY A 304 -18.81 -17.88 -12.88
C GLY A 304 -18.96 -16.42 -13.30
N SER A 305 -18.28 -15.48 -12.63
CA SER A 305 -18.16 -14.10 -13.11
C SER A 305 -17.13 -14.07 -14.24
N GLU A 306 -17.48 -13.56 -15.43
CA GLU A 306 -16.62 -13.48 -16.64
C GLU A 306 -15.37 -12.55 -16.53
N GLY A 307 -14.78 -12.42 -15.33
CA GLY A 307 -13.75 -11.44 -15.01
C GLY A 307 -12.32 -11.89 -15.31
N TYR A 308 -11.95 -13.12 -14.96
CA TYR A 308 -10.53 -13.53 -14.89
C TYR A 308 -9.76 -13.27 -16.18
N VAL A 309 -10.23 -13.83 -17.29
CA VAL A 309 -9.55 -13.69 -18.58
C VAL A 309 -9.55 -12.22 -19.02
N LYS A 310 -10.67 -11.52 -18.85
CA LYS A 310 -10.81 -10.13 -19.30
C LYS A 310 -9.90 -9.18 -18.53
N GLU A 311 -9.80 -9.35 -17.22
CA GLU A 311 -9.00 -8.51 -16.31
C GLU A 311 -7.52 -8.84 -16.40
N PHE A 312 -7.14 -10.12 -16.44
CA PHE A 312 -5.77 -10.53 -16.75
C PHE A 312 -5.28 -9.90 -18.05
N TRP A 313 -6.08 -9.97 -19.14
CA TRP A 313 -5.72 -9.31 -20.39
C TRP A 313 -5.77 -7.79 -20.32
N SER A 314 -6.59 -7.21 -19.44
CA SER A 314 -6.58 -5.77 -19.19
C SER A 314 -5.27 -5.36 -18.53
N SER A 315 -4.83 -6.09 -17.50
CA SER A 315 -3.55 -5.88 -16.84
C SER A 315 -2.39 -6.10 -17.79
N ALA A 316 -2.42 -7.16 -18.62
CA ALA A 316 -1.42 -7.40 -19.65
C ALA A 316 -1.35 -6.26 -20.68
N ARG A 317 -2.50 -5.80 -21.19
CA ARG A 317 -2.56 -4.64 -22.11
C ARG A 317 -2.12 -3.34 -21.45
N ASN A 318 -2.42 -3.14 -20.17
CA ASN A 318 -1.94 -1.98 -19.43
C ASN A 318 -0.43 -2.03 -19.26
N VAL A 319 0.14 -3.19 -18.88
CA VAL A 319 1.60 -3.35 -18.81
C VAL A 319 2.26 -3.16 -20.18
N GLU A 320 1.66 -3.70 -21.24
CA GLU A 320 2.10 -3.46 -22.63
C GLU A 320 2.06 -1.97 -22.99
N ARG A 321 1.03 -1.26 -22.54
CA ARG A 321 0.84 0.18 -22.79
C ARG A 321 1.74 1.08 -21.94
N TRP A 322 2.22 0.65 -20.78
CA TRP A 322 3.04 1.50 -19.90
C TRP A 322 4.52 1.12 -19.90
N GLY A 323 4.87 -0.03 -20.48
CA GLY A 323 6.21 -0.60 -20.38
C GLY A 323 6.45 -1.28 -19.03
N PHE A 324 7.50 -2.10 -18.97
CA PHE A 324 7.95 -2.71 -17.73
C PHE A 324 8.55 -1.63 -16.81
N ILE A 325 7.74 -1.06 -15.91
CA ILE A 325 8.21 -0.15 -14.87
C ILE A 325 8.21 -0.90 -13.54
N PRO A 326 9.35 -1.40 -13.05
CA PRO A 326 9.40 -2.23 -11.84
C PRO A 326 9.17 -1.47 -10.52
N ILE A 327 8.58 -0.26 -10.55
CA ILE A 327 8.37 0.58 -9.35
C ILE A 327 7.01 1.27 -9.26
N THR A 328 6.24 1.40 -10.34
CA THR A 328 4.86 1.81 -10.14
C THR A 328 4.14 0.58 -9.64
N PRO A 329 3.58 0.59 -8.41
CA PRO A 329 2.79 -0.50 -7.89
C PRO A 329 1.44 -0.46 -8.58
N SER A 330 1.44 -0.55 -9.92
CA SER A 330 0.21 -0.81 -10.62
C SER A 330 -0.22 -2.21 -10.20
N TYR A 331 -1.44 -2.29 -9.70
CA TYR A 331 -2.11 -3.54 -9.39
C TYR A 331 -2.00 -4.50 -10.59
N ASP A 332 -2.03 -3.98 -11.82
CA ASP A 332 -1.81 -4.74 -13.05
C ASP A 332 -0.48 -5.49 -13.10
N PHE A 333 0.64 -4.83 -12.81
CA PHE A 333 1.95 -5.50 -12.86
C PHE A 333 2.10 -6.51 -11.73
N ALA A 334 1.66 -6.11 -10.53
CA ALA A 334 1.66 -6.97 -9.35
C ALA A 334 0.84 -8.25 -9.61
N HIS A 335 -0.36 -8.10 -10.17
CA HIS A 335 -1.25 -9.18 -10.54
C HIS A 335 -0.59 -10.14 -11.55
N LEU A 336 0.01 -9.62 -12.62
CA LEU A 336 0.69 -10.45 -13.61
C LEU A 336 1.89 -11.21 -13.03
N ALA A 337 2.66 -10.58 -12.15
CA ALA A 337 3.77 -11.22 -11.45
C ALA A 337 3.27 -12.36 -10.54
N ALA A 338 2.21 -12.12 -9.75
CA ALA A 338 1.59 -13.15 -8.92
C ALA A 338 1.00 -14.30 -9.75
N HIS A 339 0.34 -14.00 -10.87
CA HIS A 339 -0.15 -15.01 -11.81
C HIS A 339 0.99 -15.86 -12.36
N ALA A 340 2.08 -15.21 -12.81
CA ALA A 340 3.23 -15.91 -13.36
C ALA A 340 3.90 -16.79 -12.31
N LEU A 341 4.02 -16.31 -11.07
CA LEU A 341 4.49 -17.08 -9.92
C LEU A 341 3.60 -18.32 -9.71
N ALA A 342 2.29 -18.15 -9.61
CA ALA A 342 1.34 -19.25 -9.46
C ALA A 342 1.46 -20.29 -10.58
N LYS A 343 1.70 -19.86 -11.82
CA LYS A 343 1.95 -20.75 -12.97
C LYS A 343 3.31 -21.45 -12.94
N MET A 344 4.32 -20.88 -12.28
CA MET A 344 5.67 -21.46 -12.22
C MET A 344 5.79 -22.46 -11.08
N VAL A 345 5.27 -22.13 -9.91
CA VAL A 345 5.52 -22.88 -8.66
C VAL A 345 4.23 -23.39 -7.98
N GLY A 346 3.06 -23.14 -8.55
CA GLY A 346 1.76 -23.53 -7.98
C GLY A 346 1.07 -22.41 -7.20
N GLU A 347 -0.26 -22.43 -7.16
CA GLU A 347 -1.08 -21.38 -6.51
C GLU A 347 -0.87 -21.36 -4.99
N ASP A 348 -0.79 -22.53 -4.36
CA ASP A 348 -0.62 -22.70 -2.91
C ASP A 348 0.68 -22.06 -2.38
N THR A 349 1.68 -21.92 -3.25
CA THR A 349 3.00 -21.37 -2.90
C THR A 349 2.91 -19.94 -2.40
N MET A 350 1.97 -19.13 -2.91
CA MET A 350 1.80 -17.76 -2.42
C MET A 350 1.35 -17.73 -0.95
N LEU A 351 0.48 -18.64 -0.51
CA LEU A 351 0.12 -18.73 0.91
C LEU A 351 1.20 -19.39 1.75
N SER A 352 1.92 -20.38 1.20
CA SER A 352 3.09 -20.97 1.85
C SER A 352 4.17 -19.92 2.11
N TYR A 353 4.32 -18.94 1.22
CA TYR A 353 5.19 -17.78 1.45
C TYR A 353 4.77 -16.98 2.68
N PHE A 354 3.49 -16.60 2.81
CA PHE A 354 3.02 -15.84 3.98
C PHE A 354 3.13 -16.66 5.27
N ARG A 355 2.94 -17.99 5.21
CA ARG A 355 3.18 -18.89 6.36
C ARG A 355 4.66 -18.93 6.75
N ALA A 356 5.56 -19.05 5.77
CA ALA A 356 7.01 -19.11 6.00
C ALA A 356 7.56 -17.78 6.53
N LEU A 357 6.94 -16.66 6.15
CA LEU A 357 7.33 -15.35 6.66
C LEU A 357 7.18 -15.28 8.18
N GLY A 358 6.10 -15.85 8.74
CA GLY A 358 5.79 -15.78 10.17
C GLY A 358 5.94 -14.35 10.72
N THR A 359 6.26 -14.21 12.01
CA THR A 359 6.46 -12.90 12.65
C THR A 359 7.87 -12.31 12.41
N SER A 360 8.59 -12.73 11.37
CA SER A 360 10.02 -12.40 11.20
C SER A 360 10.28 -11.08 10.44
N SER A 361 11.44 -10.46 10.67
CA SER A 361 11.80 -9.13 10.15
C SER A 361 12.11 -9.13 8.63
N ARG A 362 12.26 -7.94 8.03
CA ARG A 362 12.44 -7.71 6.58
C ARG A 362 13.57 -8.50 5.90
N ALA A 363 14.63 -8.90 6.61
CA ALA A 363 15.68 -9.77 6.04
C ALA A 363 15.18 -11.22 5.81
N GLY A 364 14.04 -11.58 6.40
CA GLY A 364 13.40 -12.88 6.30
C GLY A 364 12.52 -13.07 5.08
N TRP A 365 12.07 -12.01 4.39
CA TRP A 365 11.09 -12.21 3.31
C TRP A 365 11.68 -12.90 2.08
N GLN A 366 12.90 -12.58 1.66
CA GLN A 366 13.54 -13.30 0.55
C GLN A 366 13.76 -14.77 0.90
N ARG A 367 14.13 -15.04 2.16
CA ARG A 367 14.29 -16.40 2.67
C ARG A 367 12.95 -17.13 2.67
N ALA A 368 11.88 -16.53 3.17
CA ALA A 368 10.53 -17.09 3.13
C ALA A 368 10.05 -17.32 1.68
N PHE A 369 10.39 -16.42 0.76
CA PHE A 369 10.12 -16.59 -0.67
C PHE A 369 10.86 -17.81 -1.22
N GLN A 370 12.16 -17.94 -0.93
CA GLN A 370 12.96 -19.09 -1.34
C GLN A 370 12.49 -20.40 -0.71
N GLU A 371 12.15 -20.41 0.57
CA GLU A 371 11.63 -21.58 1.29
C GLU A 371 10.30 -22.05 0.71
N ALA A 372 9.40 -21.12 0.38
CA ALA A 372 8.10 -21.44 -0.19
C ALA A 372 8.18 -21.85 -1.67
N THR A 373 8.99 -21.17 -2.47
CA THR A 373 9.02 -21.34 -3.94
C THR A 373 10.10 -22.29 -4.42
N GLY A 374 11.11 -22.58 -3.59
CA GLY A 374 12.34 -23.25 -4.00
C GLY A 374 13.23 -22.43 -4.93
N MET A 375 12.96 -21.13 -5.09
CA MET A 375 13.59 -20.22 -6.05
C MET A 375 13.99 -18.90 -5.37
N ASP A 376 15.16 -18.37 -5.70
CA ASP A 376 15.51 -17.01 -5.25
C ASP A 376 14.65 -15.96 -5.98
N VAL A 377 14.35 -14.84 -5.34
CA VAL A 377 13.53 -13.80 -5.99
C VAL A 377 14.18 -13.24 -7.26
N ASP A 378 15.52 -13.20 -7.34
CA ASP A 378 16.24 -12.78 -8.55
C ASP A 378 16.04 -13.80 -9.68
N GLU A 379 16.03 -15.10 -9.36
CA GLU A 379 15.71 -16.17 -10.33
C GLU A 379 14.26 -16.03 -10.83
N PHE A 380 13.33 -15.70 -9.92
CA PHE A 380 11.94 -15.43 -10.30
C PHE A 380 11.84 -14.25 -11.26
N TYR A 381 12.54 -13.14 -11.01
CA TYR A 381 12.50 -12.00 -11.92
C TYR A 381 13.05 -12.32 -13.31
N VAL A 382 14.11 -13.12 -13.40
CA VAL A 382 14.64 -13.60 -14.69
C VAL A 382 13.64 -14.51 -15.40
N ALA A 383 13.04 -15.46 -14.68
CA ALA A 383 12.03 -16.37 -15.22
C ALA A 383 10.77 -15.62 -15.66
N TYR A 384 10.33 -14.64 -14.86
CA TYR A 384 9.19 -13.78 -15.16
C TYR A 384 9.43 -12.98 -16.43
N ALA A 385 10.58 -12.31 -16.56
CA ALA A 385 10.93 -11.55 -17.77
C ALA A 385 11.00 -12.44 -19.01
N THR A 386 11.55 -13.65 -18.89
CA THR A 386 11.64 -14.62 -19.98
C THR A 386 10.25 -15.09 -20.42
N LYS A 387 9.39 -15.48 -19.47
CA LYS A 387 8.04 -15.99 -19.74
C LYS A 387 7.12 -14.92 -20.30
N PHE A 388 7.28 -13.66 -19.87
CA PHE A 388 6.60 -12.53 -20.47
C PHE A 388 7.00 -12.36 -21.94
N GLY A 389 8.29 -12.53 -22.26
CA GLY A 389 8.80 -12.54 -23.63
C GLY A 389 8.28 -13.70 -24.50
N GLU A 390 8.01 -14.87 -23.90
CA GLU A 390 7.50 -16.06 -24.60
C GLU A 390 6.01 -15.99 -24.96
N LEU A 391 5.21 -15.18 -24.26
CA LEU A 391 3.76 -15.03 -24.50
C LEU A 391 3.42 -14.36 -25.86
N GLY A 392 4.36 -14.28 -26.80
CA GLY A 392 4.19 -13.60 -28.09
C GLY A 392 4.22 -12.08 -28.00
N HIS A 393 4.27 -11.56 -26.78
CA HIS A 393 4.67 -10.21 -26.49
C HIS A 393 6.18 -10.26 -26.39
N ALA A 394 6.90 -10.02 -27.49
CA ALA A 394 8.25 -9.53 -27.34
C ALA A 394 8.17 -8.45 -26.25
N VAL A 395 9.13 -8.40 -25.33
CA VAL A 395 9.44 -7.13 -24.66
C VAL A 395 9.96 -6.22 -25.78
N ALA A 396 9.06 -5.84 -26.70
CA ALA A 396 9.21 -4.72 -27.58
C ALA A 396 9.52 -3.61 -26.59
N CYS A 397 10.61 -2.91 -26.86
CA CYS A 397 11.08 -1.83 -26.03
C CYS A 397 9.88 -1.01 -25.56
N PRO A 398 9.81 -0.57 -24.29
CA PRO A 398 8.70 0.23 -23.81
C PRO A 398 8.61 1.52 -24.66
N THR A 399 7.86 1.45 -25.77
CA THR A 399 7.80 2.46 -26.85
C THR A 399 6.65 3.43 -26.62
N SER A 400 5.81 3.17 -25.63
CA SER A 400 4.51 3.81 -25.46
C SER A 400 4.53 5.19 -24.80
N TRP A 401 5.71 5.72 -24.49
CA TRP A 401 5.87 7.12 -24.07
C TRP A 401 6.06 8.10 -25.23
N TYR A 402 6.20 7.61 -26.48
CA TYR A 402 6.12 8.51 -27.62
C TYR A 402 4.68 8.97 -27.81
N ILE A 403 4.46 10.29 -27.73
CA ILE A 403 3.23 10.95 -28.16
C ILE A 403 2.90 10.40 -29.56
N PRO A 404 1.70 9.83 -29.80
CA PRO A 404 1.29 9.41 -31.14
C PRO A 404 1.35 10.61 -32.10
N GLY A 405 2.42 10.67 -32.91
CA GLY A 405 2.75 11.82 -33.76
C GLY A 405 4.24 12.14 -33.85
N ASP A 406 5.03 11.79 -32.82
CA ASP A 406 6.49 12.02 -32.81
C ASP A 406 7.31 10.82 -33.30
N ARG A 407 6.64 9.71 -33.66
CA ARG A 407 7.30 8.56 -34.29
C ARG A 407 7.57 8.92 -35.76
N PRO A 408 8.83 9.06 -36.20
CA PRO A 408 9.10 9.21 -37.63
C PRO A 408 8.61 7.95 -38.32
N GLU A 409 7.69 8.07 -39.29
CA GLU A 409 7.33 6.96 -40.16
C GLU A 409 8.62 6.38 -40.76
N GLY A 410 8.96 5.14 -40.38
CA GLY A 410 10.16 4.44 -40.83
C GLY A 410 11.29 4.23 -39.81
N SER A 411 11.08 4.44 -38.50
CA SER A 411 12.09 4.01 -37.52
C SER A 411 12.25 2.48 -37.58
N PRO A 412 13.45 1.93 -37.85
CA PRO A 412 13.68 0.50 -37.85
C PRO A 412 13.38 -0.09 -36.47
N ASP A 413 13.07 -1.39 -36.43
CA ASP A 413 12.81 -2.16 -35.21
C ASP A 413 13.66 -1.67 -34.04
N GLU A 414 13.02 -1.08 -33.04
CA GLU A 414 13.69 -0.45 -31.91
C GLU A 414 14.43 -1.54 -31.14
N VAL A 415 15.76 -1.54 -31.23
CA VAL A 415 16.61 -2.55 -30.60
C VAL A 415 16.68 -2.24 -29.12
N CYS A 416 16.21 -3.15 -28.27
CA CYS A 416 16.38 -2.98 -26.83
C CYS A 416 17.82 -3.32 -26.45
N ARG A 417 18.37 -2.53 -25.54
CA ARG A 417 19.73 -2.63 -25.03
C ARG A 417 19.69 -2.79 -23.52
N THR A 418 20.71 -3.44 -23.00
CA THR A 418 20.89 -3.61 -21.57
C THR A 418 21.75 -2.46 -21.03
N LEU A 419 21.25 -1.80 -20.00
CA LEU A 419 22.00 -0.88 -19.16
C LEU A 419 22.29 -1.58 -17.83
N SER A 420 23.56 -1.87 -17.58
CA SER A 420 24.00 -2.50 -16.34
C SER A 420 25.14 -1.73 -15.67
N GLY A 421 25.25 -1.89 -14.35
CA GLY A 421 26.28 -1.19 -13.59
C GLY A 421 26.35 -1.66 -12.14
N ARG A 422 27.09 -0.91 -11.32
CA ARG A 422 27.20 -1.10 -9.88
C ARG A 422 26.95 0.22 -9.15
N VAL A 423 26.15 0.18 -8.10
CA VAL A 423 26.17 1.26 -7.11
C VAL A 423 27.20 0.89 -6.06
N THR A 424 28.18 1.77 -5.86
CA THR A 424 29.18 1.62 -4.82
C THR A 424 29.15 2.81 -3.89
N ASP A 425 29.79 2.68 -2.73
CA ASP A 425 30.28 3.85 -2.02
C ASP A 425 31.50 4.44 -2.75
N ARG A 426 32.00 5.57 -2.26
CA ARG A 426 33.21 6.20 -2.80
C ARG A 426 34.49 5.38 -2.58
N ASN A 427 34.47 4.36 -1.72
CA ASN A 427 35.57 3.41 -1.51
C ASN A 427 35.49 2.18 -2.46
N GLY A 428 34.52 2.16 -3.38
CA GLY A 428 34.28 1.05 -4.29
C GLY A 428 33.57 -0.15 -3.64
N ARG A 429 33.07 -0.02 -2.40
CA ARG A 429 32.28 -1.08 -1.76
C ARG A 429 30.87 -1.10 -2.33
N PRO A 430 30.33 -2.26 -2.72
CA PRO A 430 29.00 -2.35 -3.29
C PRO A 430 27.90 -1.93 -2.32
N ARG A 431 26.85 -1.29 -2.84
CA ARG A 431 25.65 -0.90 -2.10
C ARG A 431 24.46 -1.69 -2.61
N SER A 432 23.90 -2.57 -1.77
CA SER A 432 22.69 -3.31 -2.06
C SER A 432 21.43 -2.52 -1.70
N GLY A 433 20.29 -2.88 -2.30
CA GLY A 433 18.99 -2.29 -2.03
C GLY A 433 18.81 -0.86 -2.56
N VAL A 434 19.71 -0.38 -3.44
CA VAL A 434 19.61 0.95 -4.03
C VAL A 434 18.77 0.87 -5.30
N LEU A 435 17.74 1.72 -5.38
CA LEU A 435 16.94 1.83 -6.59
C LEU A 435 17.67 2.73 -7.60
N VAL A 436 17.96 2.16 -8.77
CA VAL A 436 18.56 2.83 -9.91
C VAL A 436 17.47 3.01 -10.95
N ALA A 437 17.26 4.22 -11.45
CA ALA A 437 16.28 4.55 -12.47
C ALA A 437 16.95 5.12 -13.71
N ALA A 438 16.37 4.93 -14.88
CA ALA A 438 16.78 5.59 -16.12
C ALA A 438 15.62 6.43 -16.65
N ALA A 439 15.84 7.71 -16.91
CA ALA A 439 14.87 8.65 -17.46
C ALA A 439 15.38 9.19 -18.80
N SER A 440 14.54 9.33 -19.84
CA SER A 440 14.97 10.03 -21.07
C SER A 440 14.79 11.54 -20.93
N ASP A 441 15.44 12.31 -21.80
CA ASP A 441 15.19 13.74 -21.97
C ASP A 441 13.70 14.10 -22.14
N ASN A 442 12.95 13.25 -22.85
CA ASN A 442 11.56 13.51 -23.22
C ASN A 442 10.55 13.10 -22.14
N SER A 443 10.98 12.39 -21.09
CA SER A 443 10.11 11.87 -20.03
C SER A 443 9.70 12.92 -18.99
N GLY A 444 10.16 14.17 -19.11
CA GLY A 444 9.92 15.18 -18.06
C GLY A 444 10.57 14.85 -16.71
N GLY A 445 11.49 13.88 -16.66
CA GLY A 445 12.13 13.39 -15.45
C GLY A 445 11.54 12.09 -14.89
N ASP A 446 10.52 11.51 -15.56
CA ASP A 446 9.95 10.23 -15.17
C ASP A 446 10.89 9.06 -15.54
N ALA A 447 10.96 8.08 -14.65
CA ALA A 447 11.77 6.89 -14.88
C ALA A 447 11.10 5.99 -15.93
N ILE A 448 11.80 5.74 -17.04
CA ILE A 448 11.41 4.80 -18.11
C ILE A 448 11.69 3.35 -17.70
N ALA A 449 12.79 3.13 -17.00
CA ALA A 449 13.09 1.83 -16.39
C ALA A 449 13.81 2.02 -15.06
N SER A 450 13.91 0.94 -14.30
CA SER A 450 14.70 0.93 -13.07
C SER A 450 15.09 -0.49 -12.65
N SER A 451 15.99 -0.60 -11.69
CA SER A 451 16.44 -1.85 -11.08
C SER A 451 16.87 -1.56 -9.64
N VAL A 452 16.66 -2.51 -8.74
CA VAL A 452 17.25 -2.44 -7.40
C VAL A 452 18.59 -3.17 -7.41
N THR A 453 19.59 -2.66 -6.71
CA THR A 453 20.90 -3.30 -6.65
C THR A 453 20.90 -4.54 -5.75
N GLY A 454 21.51 -5.62 -6.23
CA GLY A 454 21.75 -6.84 -5.43
C GLY A 454 22.86 -6.66 -4.38
N SER A 455 23.21 -7.73 -3.66
CA SER A 455 24.29 -7.75 -2.64
C SER A 455 25.66 -7.30 -3.18
N SER A 456 25.91 -7.52 -4.49
CA SER A 456 27.10 -7.09 -5.22
C SER A 456 27.05 -5.63 -5.69
N GLY A 457 26.00 -4.89 -5.33
CA GLY A 457 25.73 -3.54 -5.81
C GLY A 457 25.32 -3.48 -7.28
N ARG A 458 25.22 -4.63 -7.97
CA ARG A 458 24.87 -4.68 -9.39
C ARG A 458 23.41 -4.39 -9.64
N PHE A 459 23.14 -3.64 -10.71
CA PHE A 459 21.82 -3.44 -11.29
C PHE A 459 21.88 -3.75 -12.79
N SER A 460 20.73 -4.10 -13.37
CA SER A 460 20.56 -4.30 -14.80
C SER A 460 19.14 -3.94 -15.21
N MET A 461 18.97 -3.15 -16.27
CA MET A 461 17.67 -2.81 -16.82
C MET A 461 17.71 -2.82 -18.34
N VAL A 462 16.60 -3.21 -18.97
CA VAL A 462 16.45 -3.22 -20.42
C VAL A 462 15.73 -1.94 -20.84
N LEU A 463 16.32 -1.22 -21.80
CA LEU A 463 15.86 0.07 -22.28
C LEU A 463 15.84 0.08 -23.81
N PRO A 464 14.94 0.84 -24.46
CA PRO A 464 15.08 1.13 -25.88
C PRO A 464 16.43 1.78 -26.20
N SER A 465 16.95 1.64 -27.43
CA SER A 465 18.03 2.51 -27.89
C SER A 465 17.65 3.98 -27.67
N GLY A 466 18.57 4.75 -27.12
CA GLY A 466 18.32 6.15 -26.81
C GLY A 466 19.34 6.72 -25.84
N THR A 467 19.08 7.96 -25.43
CA THR A 467 19.90 8.69 -24.46
C THR A 467 19.12 8.81 -23.16
N TYR A 468 19.72 8.35 -22.06
CA TYR A 468 19.09 8.26 -20.76
C TYR A 468 19.94 8.91 -19.68
N TYR A 469 19.28 9.46 -18.69
CA TYR A 469 19.88 9.84 -17.43
C TYR A 469 19.64 8.74 -16.41
N VAL A 470 20.72 8.13 -15.96
CA VAL A 470 20.68 7.13 -14.90
C VAL A 470 20.69 7.88 -13.58
N GLY A 471 19.81 7.55 -12.64
CA GLY A 471 19.79 8.19 -11.34
C GLY A 471 19.56 7.23 -10.21
N LEU A 472 20.04 7.60 -9.03
CA LEU A 472 19.69 6.91 -7.79
C LEU A 472 18.41 7.53 -7.25
N LYS A 473 17.40 6.71 -7.06
CA LYS A 473 16.26 7.05 -6.23
C LYS A 473 16.54 6.39 -4.88
N ALA A 474 16.62 7.16 -3.81
CA ALA A 474 16.68 6.56 -2.49
C ALA A 474 15.44 5.65 -2.35
N ALA A 475 15.67 4.37 -2.06
CA ALA A 475 14.63 3.35 -2.10
C ALA A 475 13.56 3.68 -1.05
N PHE A 476 12.33 4.05 -1.48
CA PHE A 476 11.26 4.44 -0.56
C PHE A 476 9.91 3.76 -0.82
N LYS A 477 9.21 3.57 0.32
CA LYS A 477 7.85 3.05 0.52
C LYS A 477 6.83 3.94 -0.21
N SER A 478 5.88 3.30 -0.89
CA SER A 478 4.90 3.90 -1.78
C SER A 478 3.76 4.62 -1.04
N ILE A 479 3.51 5.89 -1.35
CA ILE A 479 2.17 6.51 -1.30
C ILE A 479 1.94 7.11 -2.70
N GLY A 480 0.82 6.76 -3.33
CA GLY A 480 0.59 6.88 -4.78
C GLY A 480 0.30 8.29 -5.30
N HIS A 481 1.31 9.16 -5.36
CA HIS A 481 1.22 10.41 -6.12
C HIS A 481 2.46 10.62 -7.02
N THR A 482 2.23 10.73 -8.33
CA THR A 482 3.22 10.84 -9.43
C THR A 482 3.62 12.28 -9.78
N THR A 483 3.54 13.24 -8.86
CA THR A 483 3.94 14.62 -9.18
C THR A 483 5.38 14.92 -8.76
N GLY A 484 6.33 14.78 -9.70
CA GLY A 484 7.53 15.64 -9.78
C GLY A 484 8.73 15.39 -8.85
N GLY A 485 8.99 14.15 -8.43
CA GLY A 485 10.21 13.83 -7.65
C GLY A 485 11.50 14.02 -8.45
N ARG A 486 12.44 14.86 -7.99
CA ARG A 486 13.78 14.95 -8.61
C ARG A 486 14.66 13.78 -8.17
N SER A 487 15.18 13.03 -9.14
CA SER A 487 16.18 11.96 -8.95
C SER A 487 17.59 12.54 -8.84
N TYR A 488 18.51 11.85 -8.17
CA TYR A 488 19.94 12.16 -8.27
C TYR A 488 20.47 11.49 -9.53
N TYR A 489 20.79 12.27 -10.56
CA TYR A 489 21.28 11.74 -11.82
C TYR A 489 22.81 11.55 -11.79
N TYR A 490 23.25 10.53 -12.49
CA TYR A 490 24.63 10.10 -12.67
C TYR A 490 25.36 11.07 -13.60
N GLY A 491 26.60 11.40 -13.22
CA GLY A 491 27.41 12.36 -13.95
C GLY A 491 27.00 13.80 -13.68
N GLY A 492 27.95 14.71 -13.81
CA GLY A 492 27.90 16.09 -13.30
C GLY A 492 29.27 16.47 -12.74
N PRO A 493 29.58 17.77 -12.53
CA PRO A 493 30.93 18.22 -12.13
C PRO A 493 31.46 17.58 -10.83
N SER A 494 30.58 17.06 -9.98
CA SER A 494 30.88 16.39 -8.71
C SER A 494 30.59 14.88 -8.72
N GLY A 495 30.31 14.27 -9.89
CA GLY A 495 29.92 12.87 -10.04
C GLY A 495 28.41 12.60 -9.97
N PHE A 496 27.62 13.59 -9.53
CA PHE A 496 26.15 13.59 -9.55
C PHE A 496 25.62 14.94 -10.03
N ALA A 497 24.38 14.90 -10.51
CA ALA A 497 23.60 16.05 -10.90
C ALA A 497 22.20 15.99 -10.28
N MET A 498 21.73 17.11 -9.76
CA MET A 498 20.39 17.23 -9.14
C MET A 498 19.28 17.45 -10.17
N ALA A 499 19.67 17.85 -11.37
CA ALA A 499 18.80 17.96 -12.52
C ALA A 499 19.37 17.12 -13.65
N ASN A 500 18.49 16.51 -14.42
CA ASN A 500 18.86 15.72 -15.60
C ASN A 500 19.75 16.52 -16.57
N TYR A 501 19.52 17.81 -16.77
CA TYR A 501 20.33 18.64 -17.66
C TYR A 501 21.76 18.91 -17.17
N GLU A 502 22.06 18.69 -15.88
CA GLU A 502 23.43 18.78 -15.33
C GLU A 502 24.14 17.43 -15.35
N ALA A 503 23.42 16.37 -15.72
CA ALA A 503 23.86 15.00 -15.62
C ALA A 503 24.62 14.53 -16.86
N THR A 504 25.51 13.56 -16.69
CA THR A 504 26.09 12.88 -17.86
C THR A 504 25.07 11.88 -18.37
N SER A 505 24.46 12.19 -19.51
CA SER A 505 23.60 11.24 -20.20
C SER A 505 24.38 10.00 -20.65
N VAL A 506 23.76 8.84 -20.53
CA VAL A 506 24.25 7.56 -21.03
C VAL A 506 23.53 7.25 -22.35
N SER A 507 24.29 7.07 -23.42
CA SER A 507 23.74 6.70 -24.73
C SER A 507 23.84 5.20 -24.95
N LEU A 508 22.70 4.56 -25.24
CA LEU A 508 22.60 3.14 -25.61
C LEU A 508 22.66 2.91 -27.12
N GLU A 509 22.83 3.97 -27.93
CA GLU A 509 22.91 3.89 -29.40
C GLU A 509 24.11 3.05 -29.89
N ALA A 510 25.17 2.96 -29.10
CA ALA A 510 26.41 2.26 -29.45
C ALA A 510 26.43 0.77 -29.04
N GLY A 511 25.42 0.29 -28.31
CA GLY A 511 25.37 -1.05 -27.72
C GLY A 511 24.98 -1.04 -26.25
N ASP A 512 25.08 -2.21 -25.62
CA ASP A 512 24.88 -2.34 -24.17
C ASP A 512 25.92 -1.50 -23.41
N VAL A 513 25.49 -0.86 -22.34
CA VAL A 513 26.38 -0.10 -21.45
C VAL A 513 26.54 -0.89 -20.17
N GLU A 514 27.78 -1.27 -19.87
CA GLU A 514 28.15 -2.03 -18.68
C GLU A 514 29.03 -1.20 -17.73
N ASP A 515 29.06 -1.61 -16.46
CA ASP A 515 29.98 -1.11 -15.42
C ASP A 515 29.88 0.38 -15.07
N ILE A 516 28.71 1.00 -15.24
CA ILE A 516 28.44 2.33 -14.65
C ILE A 516 28.59 2.23 -13.14
N THR A 517 29.56 2.96 -12.58
CA THR A 517 29.78 3.02 -11.13
C THR A 517 29.21 4.31 -10.57
N ILE A 518 28.19 4.20 -9.73
CA ILE A 518 27.55 5.35 -9.10
C ILE A 518 28.00 5.45 -7.63
N ALA A 519 28.83 6.44 -7.30
CA ALA A 519 29.49 6.56 -6.00
C ALA A 519 28.65 7.35 -4.96
N SER A 520 27.84 6.69 -4.14
CA SER A 520 26.97 7.38 -3.16
C SER A 520 27.63 7.59 -1.79
N ALA A 521 27.17 8.59 -1.02
CA ALA A 521 27.43 8.74 0.41
C ALA A 521 26.14 8.54 1.22
N LEU A 522 26.26 8.06 2.46
CA LEU A 522 25.14 7.79 3.36
C LEU A 522 25.11 8.79 4.52
N ILE A 523 23.99 9.49 4.73
CA ILE A 523 23.67 10.09 6.04
C ILE A 523 22.80 9.10 6.80
N SER A 524 23.22 8.68 7.99
CA SER A 524 22.45 7.75 8.82
C SER A 524 22.56 8.06 10.31
N GLY A 525 21.55 7.63 11.05
CA GLY A 525 21.41 7.99 12.45
C GLY A 525 20.25 7.32 13.15
N THR A 526 19.95 7.80 14.35
CA THR A 526 18.80 7.37 15.16
C THR A 526 17.98 8.58 15.56
N VAL A 527 16.66 8.45 15.54
CA VAL A 527 15.74 9.39 16.18
C VAL A 527 15.36 8.84 17.54
N ARG A 528 15.49 9.67 18.57
CA ARG A 528 15.17 9.35 19.96
C ARG A 528 14.09 10.28 20.49
N GLY A 529 13.23 9.75 21.35
CA GLY A 529 12.19 10.49 22.02
C GLY A 529 12.65 11.15 23.30
N ARG A 530 11.69 11.74 24.02
CA ARG A 530 11.94 12.53 25.22
C ARG A 530 12.63 11.71 26.32
N ALA A 531 12.34 10.41 26.43
CA ALA A 531 12.95 9.53 27.41
C ALA A 531 14.20 8.81 26.87
N GLY A 532 14.66 9.15 25.65
CA GLY A 532 15.79 8.51 24.98
C GLY A 532 15.44 7.20 24.27
N GLU A 533 14.16 6.80 24.26
CA GLU A 533 13.63 5.68 23.49
C GLU A 533 13.78 5.92 21.98
N LEU A 534 13.90 4.86 21.18
CA LEU A 534 14.00 4.99 19.73
C LEU A 534 12.60 5.22 19.13
N LEU A 535 12.44 6.28 18.35
CA LEU A 535 11.15 6.65 17.76
C LEU A 535 11.01 6.05 16.36
N ARG A 536 9.96 5.25 16.13
CA ARG A 536 9.54 4.70 14.83
C ARG A 536 8.56 5.66 14.12
N GLY A 537 8.54 5.62 12.79
CA GLY A 537 7.59 6.39 11.99
C GLY A 537 7.93 7.88 11.83
N VAL A 538 9.12 8.32 12.24
CA VAL A 538 9.57 9.71 12.10
C VAL A 538 10.29 9.87 10.77
N THR A 539 9.86 10.82 9.97
CA THR A 539 10.42 11.08 8.65
C THR A 539 11.60 12.05 8.72
N VAL A 540 12.77 11.64 8.23
CA VAL A 540 14.02 12.45 8.30
C VAL A 540 14.54 12.78 6.90
N LEU A 541 14.75 14.07 6.63
CA LEU A 541 15.04 14.60 5.29
C LEU A 541 16.34 15.41 5.24
N PRO A 542 17.39 14.98 4.54
CA PRO A 542 18.45 15.90 4.17
C PRO A 542 17.95 16.90 3.11
N ALA A 543 18.14 18.19 3.36
CA ALA A 543 17.78 19.32 2.52
C ALA A 543 19.05 20.06 2.09
N TRP A 544 19.22 20.29 0.79
CA TRP A 544 20.40 20.94 0.23
C TRP A 544 20.17 22.47 0.07
N PRO A 545 21.15 23.34 0.36
CA PRO A 545 21.11 24.77 0.03
C PRO A 545 21.21 24.98 -1.48
N SER A 546 20.08 25.20 -2.17
CA SER A 546 20.12 25.44 -3.62
C SER A 546 20.91 26.72 -3.93
N PRO A 547 21.96 26.68 -4.78
CA PRO A 547 22.66 27.88 -5.23
C PRO A 547 21.89 28.64 -6.33
N VAL A 548 20.76 28.09 -6.82
CA VAL A 548 19.98 28.68 -7.91
C VAL A 548 18.99 29.71 -7.34
N GLY A 549 19.49 30.93 -7.13
CA GLY A 549 18.68 32.13 -6.95
C GLY A 549 17.99 32.26 -5.60
N HIS A 550 18.57 33.08 -4.72
CA HIS A 550 17.84 33.70 -3.62
C HIS A 550 16.65 34.49 -4.19
N TRP A 551 15.44 33.96 -4.07
CA TRP A 551 14.24 34.80 -4.07
C TRP A 551 14.23 35.56 -2.74
N ARG A 552 14.92 36.70 -2.69
CA ARG A 552 14.74 37.66 -1.60
C ARG A 552 13.38 38.33 -1.80
N VAL A 553 12.36 37.78 -1.16
CA VAL A 553 11.22 38.59 -0.72
C VAL A 553 11.63 39.16 0.64
N GLU A 554 11.54 40.48 0.80
CA GLU A 554 11.88 41.17 2.04
C GLU A 554 11.13 40.53 3.23
N GLY A 555 11.84 39.74 4.05
CA GLY A 555 11.36 39.22 5.33
C GLY A 555 11.11 37.71 5.44
N VAL A 556 11.04 36.93 4.35
CA VAL A 556 10.85 35.47 4.42
C VAL A 556 11.78 34.75 3.43
N VAL A 557 12.72 33.96 3.97
CA VAL A 557 13.60 33.09 3.18
C VAL A 557 12.82 31.85 2.77
N VAL A 558 12.26 31.82 1.56
CA VAL A 558 11.77 30.59 0.93
C VAL A 558 12.84 30.09 -0.04
N GLY A 559 13.43 28.91 0.21
CA GLY A 559 14.36 28.35 -0.76
C GLY A 559 15.22 27.15 -0.35
N TYR A 560 14.79 26.29 0.57
CA TYR A 560 15.36 24.94 0.68
C TYR A 560 14.30 23.96 0.21
N ARG A 561 14.57 23.26 -0.88
CA ARG A 561 13.68 22.21 -1.40
C ARG A 561 14.15 20.87 -0.84
N PRO A 562 13.26 20.06 -0.22
CA PRO A 562 13.60 18.71 0.21
C PRO A 562 14.21 17.93 -0.96
N VAL A 563 15.30 17.21 -0.73
CA VAL A 563 15.98 16.47 -1.80
C VAL A 563 15.26 15.15 -2.13
N ALA A 564 14.23 14.78 -1.36
CA ALA A 564 13.34 13.65 -1.63
C ALA A 564 11.89 14.02 -1.33
N HIS A 565 10.97 13.69 -2.25
CA HIS A 565 9.52 13.88 -2.07
C HIS A 565 8.84 12.74 -1.30
N PHE A 566 9.57 11.72 -0.85
CA PHE A 566 9.07 10.67 0.05
C PHE A 566 10.22 10.18 0.92
N PRO A 567 10.34 10.55 2.19
CA PRO A 567 11.56 10.31 2.94
C PRO A 567 11.49 9.03 3.78
N PRO A 568 12.63 8.52 4.29
CA PRO A 568 12.62 7.38 5.21
C PRO A 568 11.89 7.83 6.47
N ALA A 569 10.74 7.22 6.74
CA ALA A 569 10.31 7.07 8.11
C ALA A 569 11.35 6.18 8.83
N THR A 570 11.66 6.51 10.07
CA THR A 570 12.53 5.69 10.90
C THR A 570 11.99 4.27 10.96
N GLU A 571 12.90 3.30 10.84
CA GLU A 571 12.61 1.87 10.99
C GLU A 571 12.08 1.57 12.41
N GLU A 572 11.64 0.34 12.68
CA GLU A 572 11.25 -0.09 14.05
C GLU A 572 12.36 0.14 15.08
N SER A 573 13.62 0.17 14.62
CA SER A 573 14.80 0.47 15.42
C SER A 573 15.04 1.97 15.65
N GLY A 574 14.13 2.85 15.21
CA GLY A 574 14.33 4.30 15.21
C GLY A 574 15.48 4.79 14.33
N GLN A 575 16.05 3.93 13.48
CA GLN A 575 17.14 4.29 12.57
C GLN A 575 16.60 4.95 11.30
N PHE A 576 17.34 5.94 10.80
CA PHE A 576 17.11 6.51 9.47
C PHE A 576 18.38 6.43 8.62
N ARG A 577 18.20 6.36 7.31
CA ARG A 577 19.26 6.23 6.31
C ARG A 577 18.86 6.97 5.05
N SER A 578 19.68 7.89 4.57
CA SER A 578 19.45 8.61 3.32
C SER A 578 20.71 8.65 2.48
N LEU A 579 20.60 8.24 1.21
CA LEU A 579 21.68 8.40 0.24
C LEU A 579 21.69 9.84 -0.25
N VAL A 580 22.89 10.41 -0.32
CA VAL A 580 23.12 11.80 -0.72
C VAL A 580 24.40 11.90 -1.54
N GLY A 581 24.48 12.91 -2.41
CA GLY A 581 25.73 13.30 -3.05
C GLY A 581 26.66 14.08 -2.10
N PRO A 582 27.91 14.36 -2.49
CA PRO A 582 28.77 15.26 -1.72
C PRO A 582 28.17 16.66 -1.66
N GLY A 583 28.04 17.27 -0.48
CA GLY A 583 27.41 18.59 -0.29
C GLY A 583 27.21 18.97 1.17
N ALA A 584 26.73 20.19 1.44
CA ALA A 584 26.26 20.58 2.77
C ALA A 584 24.75 20.39 2.84
N TYR A 585 24.25 19.74 3.89
CA TYR A 585 22.83 19.42 4.06
C TYR A 585 22.31 19.91 5.42
N LYS A 586 21.10 20.45 5.47
CA LYS A 586 20.34 20.61 6.70
C LYS A 586 19.40 19.42 6.85
N ILE A 587 19.19 18.88 8.05
CA ILE A 587 18.19 17.82 8.23
C ILE A 587 16.85 18.42 8.65
N ALA A 588 15.78 18.05 7.95
CA ALA A 588 14.39 18.36 8.25
C ALA A 588 13.74 17.13 8.90
N VAL A 589 12.93 17.31 9.94
CA VAL A 589 12.23 16.22 10.63
C VAL A 589 10.72 16.43 10.59
N TYR A 590 9.96 15.37 10.27
CA TYR A 590 8.50 15.33 10.25
C TYR A 590 8.01 14.14 11.06
N CYS A 591 6.85 14.26 11.71
CA CYS A 591 6.24 13.16 12.45
C CYS A 591 4.95 12.69 11.78
N GLY A 592 4.68 11.38 11.80
CA GLY A 592 3.38 10.83 11.43
C GLY A 592 2.98 11.08 9.97
N ARG A 593 1.66 11.22 9.72
CA ARG A 593 1.08 11.45 8.37
C ARG A 593 1.22 12.90 7.88
N ASP A 594 1.79 13.79 8.68
CA ASP A 594 1.79 15.24 8.45
C ASP A 594 2.56 15.68 7.19
N TYR A 595 3.44 14.83 6.65
CA TYR A 595 4.12 15.07 5.39
C TYR A 595 3.14 15.45 4.26
N VAL A 596 1.97 14.80 4.23
CA VAL A 596 0.93 15.05 3.21
C VAL A 596 0.25 16.41 3.43
N THR A 597 0.19 16.88 4.67
CA THR A 597 -0.44 18.17 5.04
C THR A 597 0.55 19.33 5.07
N GLY A 598 1.84 19.08 4.85
CA GLY A 598 2.89 20.10 4.89
C GLY A 598 3.27 20.59 6.30
N LYS A 599 2.80 19.95 7.37
CA LYS A 599 3.16 20.32 8.74
C LYS A 599 4.52 19.73 9.12
N PHE A 600 5.43 20.60 9.54
CA PHE A 600 6.85 20.32 9.75
C PHE A 600 7.21 20.39 11.24
N ALA A 601 7.93 19.39 11.79
CA ALA A 601 8.28 19.36 13.21
C ALA A 601 9.48 20.28 13.54
N GLY A 602 10.41 20.48 12.60
CA GLY A 602 11.55 21.38 12.77
C GLY A 602 12.83 20.91 12.06
N TRP A 603 13.82 21.79 12.04
CA TRP A 603 15.15 21.53 11.49
C TRP A 603 16.10 21.00 12.55
N PHE A 604 16.99 20.10 12.16
CA PHE A 604 18.03 19.56 13.02
C PHE A 604 19.16 20.57 13.22
N GLY A 605 19.60 20.69 14.48
CA GLY A 605 20.76 21.48 14.86
C GLY A 605 20.38 22.64 15.78
N GLY A 606 20.66 22.45 17.07
CA GLY A 606 20.43 23.37 18.18
C GLY A 606 20.80 22.65 19.48
N GLN A 607 20.90 23.37 20.61
CA GLN A 607 21.24 22.74 21.91
C GLN A 607 20.26 21.63 22.32
N GLN A 608 19.02 21.70 21.84
CA GLN A 608 17.95 20.74 22.12
C GLN A 608 17.66 19.77 20.95
N GLY A 609 18.49 19.75 19.90
CA GLY A 609 18.36 18.82 18.76
C GLY A 609 17.49 19.33 17.61
N LEU A 610 16.41 20.06 17.88
CA LEU A 610 15.57 20.72 16.86
C LEU A 610 15.53 22.25 17.03
N VAL A 611 15.37 22.95 15.91
CA VAL A 611 15.12 24.38 15.82
C VAL A 611 14.01 24.64 14.80
N SER A 612 13.16 25.64 15.07
CA SER A 612 12.09 26.01 14.13
C SER A 612 12.61 26.84 12.94
N ALA A 613 13.72 27.54 13.12
CA ALA A 613 14.33 28.38 12.09
C ALA A 613 15.46 27.64 11.36
N LEU A 614 15.40 27.65 10.04
CA LEU A 614 16.40 27.03 9.16
C LEU A 614 17.78 27.66 9.28
N SER A 615 17.86 28.95 9.62
CA SER A 615 19.12 29.65 9.88
C SER A 615 19.91 29.04 11.04
N ASP A 616 19.21 28.43 11.99
CA ASP A 616 19.78 27.95 13.24
C ASP A 616 20.19 26.47 13.12
N ALA A 617 19.74 25.81 12.05
CA ALA A 617 20.02 24.41 11.77
C ALA A 617 21.51 24.18 11.49
N VAL A 618 22.03 23.00 11.81
CA VAL A 618 23.45 22.66 11.61
C VAL A 618 23.64 22.11 10.19
N ASP A 619 24.67 22.59 9.49
CA ASP A 619 25.10 21.97 8.24
C ASP A 619 25.80 20.64 8.50
N ILE A 620 25.27 19.59 7.89
CA ILE A 620 25.92 18.31 7.76
C ILE A 620 26.68 18.33 6.44
N VAL A 621 27.98 18.56 6.55
CA VAL A 621 28.89 18.54 5.39
C VAL A 621 29.24 17.09 5.07
N VAL A 622 28.83 16.65 3.90
CA VAL A 622 29.17 15.37 3.29
C VAL A 622 30.23 15.63 2.24
N ASP A 623 31.50 15.55 2.61
CA ASP A 623 32.62 15.83 1.70
C ASP A 623 32.99 14.63 0.81
N SER A 624 32.68 13.41 1.28
CA SER A 624 33.11 12.13 0.69
C SER A 624 32.80 10.88 1.51
N THR A 625 32.59 11.03 2.82
CA THR A 625 32.42 9.92 3.77
C THR A 625 30.97 9.79 4.21
N ASP A 626 30.57 8.57 4.57
CA ASP A 626 29.26 8.35 5.21
C ASP A 626 29.23 9.13 6.53
N VAL A 627 28.24 10.00 6.68
CA VAL A 627 27.95 10.65 7.96
C VAL A 627 27.02 9.73 8.74
N THR A 628 27.60 8.90 9.60
CA THR A 628 26.87 7.94 10.42
C THR A 628 26.77 8.39 11.87
N GLY A 629 25.80 7.85 12.61
CA GLY A 629 25.64 8.14 14.04
C GLY A 629 24.99 9.49 14.35
N VAL A 630 24.27 10.09 13.40
CA VAL A 630 23.49 11.31 13.64
C VAL A 630 22.40 11.00 14.68
N ALA A 631 22.47 11.61 15.86
CA ALA A 631 21.45 11.44 16.89
C ALA A 631 20.49 12.63 16.89
N ILE A 632 19.23 12.39 16.53
CA ILE A 632 18.16 13.39 16.55
C ILE A 632 17.31 13.13 17.78
N ASN A 633 17.38 14.01 18.78
CA ASN A 633 16.51 13.90 19.96
C ASN A 633 15.28 14.78 19.76
N LEU A 634 14.11 14.18 19.85
CA LEU A 634 12.82 14.84 19.74
C LEU A 634 12.19 15.03 21.13
N PRO A 635 11.46 16.12 21.36
CA PRO A 635 10.74 16.34 22.61
C PRO A 635 9.46 15.50 22.72
N PHE A 636 9.26 14.48 21.88
CA PHE A 636 8.04 13.66 21.80
C PHE A 636 8.30 12.23 22.27
N THR A 637 7.25 11.57 22.73
CA THR A 637 7.19 10.12 22.99
C THR A 637 6.70 9.35 21.77
N GLN A 638 6.83 8.03 21.74
CA GLN A 638 6.32 7.21 20.63
C GLN A 638 4.80 7.33 20.46
N ASP A 639 4.06 7.41 21.56
CA ASP A 639 2.60 7.54 21.53
C ASP A 639 2.20 8.91 20.98
N GLU A 640 2.90 9.99 21.37
CA GLU A 640 2.68 11.32 20.78
C GLU A 640 2.98 11.35 19.27
N VAL A 641 4.00 10.63 18.78
CA VAL A 641 4.28 10.49 17.34
C VAL A 641 3.18 9.70 16.61
N ASN A 642 2.56 8.72 17.28
CA ASN A 642 1.48 7.91 16.70
C ASN A 642 0.12 8.63 16.73
N GLU A 643 -0.15 9.39 17.79
CA GLU A 643 -1.44 10.03 18.07
C GLU A 643 -1.55 11.47 17.55
N LYS A 644 -0.45 12.24 17.53
CA LYS A 644 -0.46 13.67 17.20
C LYS A 644 0.38 14.00 15.96
N SER A 645 -0.18 14.88 15.14
CA SER A 645 0.60 15.73 14.25
C SER A 645 1.59 16.55 15.11
N CYS A 646 2.91 16.50 14.86
CA CYS A 646 3.95 17.18 15.67
C CYS A 646 3.91 18.73 15.58
N SER A 647 2.78 19.32 15.22
CA SER A 647 2.59 20.76 15.21
C SER A 647 2.58 21.32 16.63
N ARG A 648 3.75 21.84 17.02
CA ARG A 648 4.04 22.89 18.01
C ARG A 648 3.20 22.91 19.31
N VAL A 649 3.84 22.48 20.38
CA VAL A 649 3.60 22.95 21.75
C VAL A 649 4.29 24.34 21.86
N ASP A 650 3.64 25.34 22.45
CA ASP A 650 4.16 26.69 22.81
C ASP A 650 4.22 27.80 21.73
N ALA A 651 3.06 28.20 21.20
CA ALA A 651 2.82 29.62 20.91
C ALA A 651 1.40 29.94 21.39
N ASP A 652 1.27 30.93 22.28
CA ASP A 652 0.02 31.42 22.84
C ASP A 652 -1.07 31.50 21.75
N GLU A 653 -2.10 30.65 21.89
CA GLU A 653 -3.38 30.85 21.22
C GLU A 653 -3.99 32.13 21.81
N ASP A 654 -3.63 33.26 21.21
CA ASP A 654 -4.52 34.40 21.17
C ASP A 654 -5.72 33.94 20.33
N ASP A 655 -6.78 33.53 21.02
CA ASP A 655 -8.10 33.19 20.47
C ASP A 655 -8.67 34.41 19.72
N GLY A 656 -8.15 34.67 18.53
CA GLY A 656 -8.84 35.40 17.49
C GLY A 656 -10.04 34.55 17.09
N GLY A 657 -11.15 34.75 17.81
CA GLY A 657 -12.38 33.98 17.65
C GLY A 657 -12.71 33.77 16.19
N SER A 658 -12.91 32.50 15.81
CA SER A 658 -13.47 32.16 14.51
C SER A 658 -14.90 32.70 14.47
N GLU A 659 -15.06 33.93 13.99
CA GLU A 659 -16.35 34.41 13.57
C GLU A 659 -16.89 33.44 12.52
N SER A 660 -18.13 32.99 12.73
CA SER A 660 -18.82 32.10 11.79
C SER A 660 -18.77 32.71 10.38
N PRO A 661 -18.62 31.88 9.33
CA PRO A 661 -18.51 32.37 7.97
C PRO A 661 -19.68 33.30 7.63
N ALA A 662 -19.36 34.48 7.09
CA ALA A 662 -20.36 35.46 6.70
C ALA A 662 -21.38 34.79 5.76
N PRO A 663 -22.70 34.98 5.99
CA PRO A 663 -23.70 34.32 5.18
C PRO A 663 -23.62 34.77 3.71
N ILE A 664 -23.81 33.82 2.78
CA ILE A 664 -24.29 34.14 1.42
C ILE A 664 -25.71 34.68 1.63
N ASP A 665 -25.81 35.98 1.80
CA ASP A 665 -27.06 36.64 2.14
C ASP A 665 -27.74 37.16 0.88
N THR A 666 -28.93 36.65 0.60
CA THR A 666 -29.82 37.25 -0.41
C THR A 666 -30.44 38.55 0.09
N GLU A 667 -30.36 38.84 1.40
CA GLU A 667 -30.88 40.03 2.08
C GLU A 667 -29.83 40.69 3.00
N GLY A 668 -28.58 40.85 2.54
CA GLY A 668 -27.53 41.50 3.34
C GLY A 668 -26.20 41.69 2.61
N TYR A 669 -26.25 41.90 1.30
CA TYR A 669 -25.07 41.97 0.45
C TYR A 669 -24.13 43.14 0.84
N GLU A 670 -22.91 42.80 1.29
CA GLU A 670 -21.81 43.75 1.41
C GLU A 670 -20.96 43.72 0.13
N PRO A 671 -20.88 44.84 -0.63
CA PRO A 671 -20.12 44.87 -1.87
C PRO A 671 -18.62 44.67 -1.63
N PRO A 672 -17.88 44.04 -2.58
CA PRO A 672 -16.46 43.81 -2.46
C PRO A 672 -15.69 45.08 -2.09
N ARG A 673 -14.85 44.98 -1.06
CA ARG A 673 -13.94 46.05 -0.68
C ARG A 673 -12.70 45.98 -1.56
N ILE A 674 -12.43 47.03 -2.33
CA ILE A 674 -11.23 47.09 -3.18
C ILE A 674 -10.11 47.81 -2.44
N GLU A 675 -8.99 47.13 -2.23
CA GLU A 675 -7.77 47.67 -1.63
C GLU A 675 -6.69 47.82 -2.70
N PHE A 676 -6.29 49.06 -2.98
CA PHE A 676 -5.19 49.32 -3.92
C PHE A 676 -3.85 49.30 -3.17
N VAL A 677 -3.04 48.28 -3.43
CA VAL A 677 -1.75 48.05 -2.75
C VAL A 677 -0.63 48.92 -3.33
N MET A 678 -0.85 49.48 -4.52
CA MET A 678 0.06 50.44 -5.17
C MET A 678 -0.63 51.77 -5.51
N GLU A 679 0.14 52.84 -5.70
CA GLU A 679 -0.40 54.11 -6.17
C GLU A 679 -0.85 54.00 -7.64
N LEU A 680 -2.17 54.12 -7.85
CA LEU A 680 -2.81 54.18 -9.16
C LEU A 680 -3.47 55.55 -9.37
N THR A 681 -3.60 55.96 -10.64
CA THR A 681 -4.40 57.14 -11.00
C THR A 681 -5.85 56.93 -10.59
N GLN A 682 -6.58 58.01 -10.31
CA GLN A 682 -8.00 57.91 -9.94
C GLN A 682 -8.82 57.26 -11.07
N GLU A 683 -8.51 57.59 -12.33
CA GLU A 683 -9.09 56.97 -13.51
C GLU A 683 -8.96 55.44 -13.51
N HIS A 684 -7.76 54.91 -13.24
CA HIS A 684 -7.54 53.45 -13.18
C HIS A 684 -8.27 52.81 -11.98
N LYS A 685 -8.36 53.49 -10.85
CA LYS A 685 -9.14 53.01 -9.69
C LYS A 685 -10.63 52.92 -10.01
N ASP A 686 -11.15 53.93 -10.71
CA ASP A 686 -12.54 53.99 -11.15
C ASP A 686 -12.83 52.89 -12.19
N GLU A 687 -11.90 52.62 -13.11
CA GLU A 687 -11.98 51.50 -14.06
C GLU A 687 -12.00 50.13 -13.38
N VAL A 688 -11.10 49.87 -12.42
CA VAL A 688 -11.07 48.62 -11.65
C VAL A 688 -12.36 48.44 -10.87
N LYS A 689 -12.87 49.52 -10.24
CA LYS A 689 -14.12 49.49 -9.50
C LYS A 689 -15.31 49.19 -10.42
N ALA A 690 -15.41 49.89 -11.55
CA ALA A 690 -16.48 49.67 -12.51
C ALA A 690 -16.47 48.23 -13.06
N LEU A 691 -15.28 47.65 -13.26
CA LEU A 691 -15.14 46.26 -13.69
C LEU A 691 -15.59 45.28 -12.59
N VAL A 692 -15.19 45.48 -11.33
CA VAL A 692 -15.63 44.63 -10.22
C VAL A 692 -17.14 44.70 -10.05
N ASP A 693 -17.74 45.89 -10.10
CA ASP A 693 -19.19 46.08 -9.99
C ASP A 693 -19.92 45.37 -11.14
N ASP A 694 -19.39 45.44 -12.37
CA ASP A 694 -19.95 44.77 -13.56
C ASP A 694 -19.82 43.24 -13.49
N VAL A 695 -18.69 42.71 -12.99
CA VAL A 695 -18.49 41.27 -12.73
C VAL A 695 -19.47 40.75 -11.68
N VAL A 696 -19.60 41.46 -10.56
CA VAL A 696 -20.56 41.13 -9.50
C VAL A 696 -21.97 41.02 -10.07
N GLU A 697 -22.41 42.01 -10.85
CA GLU A 697 -23.77 42.06 -11.37
C GLU A 697 -24.01 40.98 -12.43
N PHE A 698 -23.04 40.72 -13.32
CA PHE A 698 -23.12 39.60 -14.27
C PHE A 698 -23.35 38.27 -13.55
N PHE A 699 -22.57 37.99 -12.50
CA PHE A 699 -22.72 36.75 -11.74
C PHE A 699 -24.02 36.68 -10.94
N TYR A 700 -24.51 37.82 -10.44
CA TYR A 700 -25.80 37.88 -9.77
C TYR A 700 -26.97 37.62 -10.74
N GLU A 701 -26.98 38.26 -11.90
CA GLU A 701 -28.01 38.04 -12.92
C GLU A 701 -28.01 36.60 -13.44
N ARG A 702 -26.83 35.99 -13.57
CA ARG A 702 -26.67 34.67 -14.18
C ARG A 702 -26.79 33.50 -13.21
N LEU A 703 -26.29 33.65 -11.98
CA LEU A 703 -26.23 32.59 -10.97
C LEU A 703 -27.14 32.84 -9.76
N GLY A 704 -27.69 34.05 -9.61
CA GLY A 704 -28.50 34.43 -8.43
C GLY A 704 -27.69 34.58 -7.14
N VAL A 705 -26.35 34.61 -7.21
CA VAL A 705 -25.45 34.67 -6.04
C VAL A 705 -24.44 35.81 -6.15
N ARG A 706 -24.06 36.38 -5.00
CA ARG A 706 -23.00 37.39 -4.87
C ARG A 706 -22.00 36.96 -3.81
N ALA A 707 -20.72 37.22 -4.02
CA ALA A 707 -19.71 37.02 -2.98
C ALA A 707 -19.78 38.21 -2.01
N SER A 708 -20.21 37.98 -0.77
CA SER A 708 -20.32 39.02 0.26
C SER A 708 -19.05 39.10 1.09
N GLY A 709 -18.63 40.29 1.54
CA GLY A 709 -17.43 40.44 2.39
C GLY A 709 -16.10 40.13 1.68
N LEU A 710 -16.08 40.11 0.34
CA LEU A 710 -14.88 39.88 -0.46
C LEU A 710 -13.94 41.10 -0.42
N THR A 711 -12.66 40.91 -0.13
CA THR A 711 -11.63 41.95 -0.30
C THR A 711 -10.81 41.70 -1.55
N ILE A 712 -10.80 42.64 -2.50
CA ILE A 712 -9.99 42.56 -3.72
C ILE A 712 -8.76 43.46 -3.55
N ARG A 713 -7.59 42.86 -3.32
CA ARG A 713 -6.29 43.54 -3.23
C ARG A 713 -5.67 43.67 -4.60
N TYR A 714 -5.64 44.86 -5.16
CA TYR A 714 -5.16 45.12 -6.52
C TYR A 714 -3.82 45.84 -6.52
N GLY A 715 -2.88 45.35 -7.34
CA GLY A 715 -1.53 45.90 -7.51
C GLY A 715 -0.47 45.29 -6.57
N ASP A 716 -0.71 44.10 -6.05
CA ASP A 716 0.23 43.40 -5.17
C ASP A 716 1.24 42.58 -6.01
N LEU A 717 2.39 43.17 -6.28
CA LEU A 717 3.45 42.56 -7.09
C LEU A 717 4.14 41.35 -6.41
N SER A 718 3.77 41.01 -5.17
CA SER A 718 4.35 39.89 -4.43
C SER A 718 3.82 38.50 -4.85
N ILE A 719 2.80 38.45 -5.71
CA ILE A 719 2.15 37.20 -6.15
C ILE A 719 2.37 36.91 -7.64
N ALA A 720 2.67 35.64 -7.98
CA ALA A 720 2.79 35.15 -9.36
C ALA A 720 1.99 33.84 -9.53
N PRO A 721 1.29 33.61 -10.66
CA PRO A 721 1.14 34.48 -11.82
C PRO A 721 -0.23 35.20 -11.81
N CYS A 722 -0.25 36.53 -11.75
CA CYS A 722 -1.41 37.40 -11.93
C CYS A 722 -2.53 37.46 -10.87
N GLY A 723 -2.96 36.35 -10.25
CA GLY A 723 -4.10 36.36 -9.32
C GLY A 723 -4.07 35.17 -8.36
N VAL A 724 -4.53 35.36 -7.12
CA VAL A 724 -4.74 34.26 -6.14
C VAL A 724 -5.90 34.60 -5.20
N TYR A 725 -6.91 33.74 -5.16
CA TYR A 725 -7.86 33.67 -4.06
C TYR A 725 -7.28 32.93 -2.84
N LYS A 726 -7.40 33.51 -1.65
CA LYS A 726 -7.00 32.89 -0.37
C LYS A 726 -8.24 32.46 0.43
N PRO A 727 -8.56 31.15 0.48
CA PRO A 727 -9.64 30.63 1.32
C PRO A 727 -9.48 31.04 2.79
N GLY A 728 -10.57 31.33 3.50
CA GLY A 728 -10.60 31.73 4.91
C GLY A 728 -10.36 33.22 5.21
N THR A 729 -9.76 33.98 4.28
CA THR A 729 -9.62 35.46 4.42
C THR A 729 -10.54 36.24 3.49
N HIS A 730 -11.31 35.53 2.66
CA HIS A 730 -12.12 36.08 1.57
C HIS A 730 -11.38 37.18 0.79
N THR A 731 -10.10 36.94 0.48
CA THR A 731 -9.24 37.91 -0.19
C THR A 731 -8.83 37.39 -1.56
N VAL A 732 -9.10 38.17 -2.60
CA VAL A 732 -8.56 37.99 -3.96
C VAL A 732 -7.43 38.99 -4.15
N THR A 733 -6.23 38.51 -4.45
CA THR A 733 -5.09 39.39 -4.75
C THR A 733 -4.79 39.36 -6.24
N ILE A 734 -4.62 40.52 -6.87
CA ILE A 734 -4.34 40.67 -8.31
C ILE A 734 -3.07 41.50 -8.51
N ALA A 735 -2.12 40.97 -9.29
CA ALA A 735 -0.74 41.44 -9.27
C ALA A 735 -0.48 42.72 -10.08
N HIS A 736 -0.96 42.81 -11.34
CA HIS A 736 -0.45 43.81 -12.29
C HIS A 736 -1.55 44.67 -12.94
N PRO A 737 -1.46 46.02 -12.83
CA PRO A 737 -2.30 46.96 -13.57
C PRO A 737 -2.06 46.82 -15.07
N GLY A 738 -3.07 46.39 -15.84
CA GLY A 738 -3.00 46.34 -17.31
C GLY A 738 -2.69 44.97 -17.94
N ARG A 739 -2.12 44.00 -17.21
CA ARG A 739 -1.85 42.64 -17.75
C ARG A 739 -2.76 41.56 -17.20
N CYS A 740 -3.24 41.73 -15.96
CA CYS A 740 -4.01 40.71 -15.25
C CYS A 740 -5.48 41.13 -15.04
N PHE A 741 -5.94 42.21 -15.69
CA PHE A 741 -7.34 42.66 -15.63
C PHE A 741 -8.32 41.56 -16.02
N HIS A 742 -7.93 40.73 -16.98
CA HIS A 742 -8.79 39.68 -17.51
C HIS A 742 -9.12 38.58 -16.48
N LEU A 743 -8.42 38.52 -15.34
CA LEU A 743 -8.59 37.50 -14.31
C LEU A 743 -9.52 37.91 -13.16
N ILE A 744 -10.01 39.15 -13.13
CA ILE A 744 -10.98 39.58 -12.11
C ILE A 744 -12.23 38.68 -12.10
N PRO A 745 -12.87 38.35 -13.24
CA PRO A 745 -13.99 37.40 -13.25
C PRO A 745 -13.59 35.99 -12.80
N HIS A 746 -12.42 35.52 -13.20
CA HIS A 746 -11.90 34.19 -12.84
C HIS A 746 -11.73 34.04 -11.31
N GLU A 747 -11.00 34.96 -10.69
CA GLU A 747 -10.77 34.94 -9.24
C GLU A 747 -12.05 35.22 -8.43
N TYR A 748 -12.99 35.99 -8.99
CA TYR A 748 -14.30 36.19 -8.37
C TYR A 748 -15.11 34.88 -8.32
N VAL A 749 -15.02 34.02 -9.34
CA VAL A 749 -15.63 32.68 -9.32
C VAL A 749 -14.97 31.79 -8.26
N HIS A 750 -13.66 31.86 -8.09
CA HIS A 750 -12.99 31.15 -6.98
C HIS A 750 -13.43 31.63 -5.60
N ALA A 751 -13.66 32.94 -5.43
CA ALA A 751 -14.20 33.47 -4.19
C ALA A 751 -15.61 32.97 -3.90
N LEU A 752 -16.49 32.98 -4.91
CA LEU A 752 -17.83 32.39 -4.84
C LEU A 752 -17.76 30.91 -4.45
N GLN A 753 -16.92 30.13 -5.13
CA GLN A 753 -16.69 28.71 -4.82
C GLN A 753 -16.17 28.49 -3.40
N GLY A 754 -15.26 29.34 -2.92
CA GLY A 754 -14.73 29.28 -1.56
C GLY A 754 -15.81 29.46 -0.50
N GLN A 755 -16.65 30.48 -0.66
CA GLN A 755 -17.78 30.74 0.26
C GLN A 755 -18.83 29.63 0.23
N MET A 756 -18.99 28.94 -0.90
CA MET A 756 -19.88 27.79 -1.03
C MET A 756 -19.28 26.49 -0.46
N ARG A 757 -17.95 26.32 -0.50
CA ARG A 757 -17.25 25.12 0.02
C ARG A 757 -17.26 25.02 1.54
N GLU A 758 -17.20 26.14 2.24
CA GLU A 758 -17.39 26.21 3.70
C GLU A 758 -18.81 25.73 4.12
N ARG A 759 -19.72 25.65 3.14
CA ARG A 759 -21.03 24.96 3.06
C ARG A 759 -21.01 23.48 3.45
N THR A 760 -20.58 22.64 2.51
CA THR A 760 -20.62 21.16 2.57
C THR A 760 -20.05 20.51 1.30
N PHE A 761 -18.99 21.06 0.67
CA PHE A 761 -18.67 20.68 -0.72
C PHE A 761 -17.20 20.30 -1.00
N LEU A 762 -16.97 19.04 -1.35
CA LEU A 762 -15.70 18.51 -1.91
C LEU A 762 -15.83 18.34 -3.42
N GLY A 763 -15.86 19.44 -4.19
CA GLY A 763 -15.83 19.38 -5.66
C GLY A 763 -14.43 19.01 -6.16
N LEU A 764 -14.36 18.13 -7.18
CA LEU A 764 -13.10 17.76 -7.84
C LEU A 764 -12.35 19.03 -8.32
N PRO A 765 -11.03 19.17 -8.08
CA PRO A 765 -10.27 20.38 -8.43
C PRO A 765 -10.45 20.86 -9.87
N TRP A 766 -10.58 19.94 -10.83
CA TRP A 766 -10.77 20.30 -12.24
C TRP A 766 -12.17 20.89 -12.54
N ILE A 767 -13.21 20.55 -11.78
CA ILE A 767 -14.53 21.19 -11.95
C ILE A 767 -14.46 22.65 -11.49
N VAL A 768 -13.69 22.91 -10.44
CA VAL A 768 -13.56 24.23 -9.81
C VAL A 768 -12.76 25.18 -10.67
N GLU A 769 -11.60 24.75 -11.16
CA GLU A 769 -10.82 25.53 -12.14
C GLU A 769 -11.58 25.69 -13.47
N GLY A 770 -12.13 24.59 -14.00
CA GLY A 770 -12.79 24.61 -15.31
C GLY A 770 -14.03 25.49 -15.37
N SER A 771 -14.72 25.63 -14.24
CA SER A 771 -15.88 26.50 -14.14
C SER A 771 -15.51 27.96 -13.90
N ALA A 772 -14.42 28.25 -13.20
CA ALA A 772 -13.88 29.61 -13.12
C ALA A 772 -13.52 30.13 -14.52
N ASP A 773 -12.82 29.33 -15.32
CA ASP A 773 -12.53 29.63 -16.72
C ASP A 773 -13.80 29.73 -17.59
N TYR A 774 -14.75 28.80 -17.44
CA TYR A 774 -16.00 28.82 -18.20
C TYR A 774 -16.78 30.11 -17.97
N TRP A 775 -16.95 30.48 -16.71
CA TRP A 775 -17.73 31.64 -16.33
C TRP A 775 -17.01 32.96 -16.63
N ALA A 776 -15.68 33.01 -16.49
CA ALA A 776 -14.89 34.12 -16.99
C ALA A 776 -15.06 34.29 -18.50
N ALA A 777 -15.05 33.18 -19.26
CA ALA A 777 -15.29 33.22 -20.71
C ALA A 777 -16.71 33.71 -21.06
N ALA A 778 -17.73 33.23 -20.34
CA ALA A 778 -19.11 33.67 -20.50
C ALA A 778 -19.29 35.17 -20.22
N TYR A 779 -18.60 35.69 -19.20
CA TYR A 779 -18.55 37.12 -18.88
C TYR A 779 -18.00 37.94 -20.05
N TYR A 780 -16.84 37.57 -20.60
CA TYR A 780 -16.24 38.29 -21.73
C TYR A 780 -17.06 38.16 -23.03
N ASP A 781 -17.69 37.02 -23.27
CA ASP A 781 -18.59 36.82 -24.41
C ASP A 781 -19.81 37.76 -24.32
N ALA A 782 -20.40 37.91 -23.13
CA ALA A 782 -21.54 38.80 -22.90
C ALA A 782 -21.20 40.28 -23.14
N ARG A 783 -19.94 40.69 -22.94
CA ARG A 783 -19.46 42.05 -23.26
C ARG A 783 -19.08 42.25 -24.73
N GLY A 784 -19.14 41.20 -25.54
CA GLY A 784 -18.65 41.24 -26.92
C GLY A 784 -17.12 41.32 -27.03
N GLU A 785 -16.40 41.04 -25.94
CA GLU A 785 -14.93 41.04 -25.86
C GLU A 785 -14.38 39.69 -26.33
N GLY A 786 -14.64 39.38 -27.60
CA GLY A 786 -14.46 38.04 -28.16
C GLY A 786 -13.01 37.54 -28.27
N ASP A 787 -11.99 38.30 -27.89
CA ASP A 787 -10.60 37.87 -28.02
C ASP A 787 -10.21 36.84 -26.94
N TYR A 788 -10.74 36.97 -25.72
CA TYR A 788 -10.58 35.95 -24.67
C TYR A 788 -11.33 34.65 -25.04
N VAL A 789 -12.54 34.79 -25.59
CA VAL A 789 -13.34 33.66 -26.10
C VAL A 789 -12.66 32.98 -27.29
N LYS A 790 -12.02 33.73 -28.19
CA LYS A 790 -11.22 33.17 -29.30
C LYS A 790 -10.01 32.41 -28.80
N GLU A 791 -9.31 32.92 -27.79
CA GLU A 791 -8.16 32.23 -27.20
C GLU A 791 -8.57 30.89 -26.58
N ILE A 792 -9.62 30.89 -25.77
CA ILE A 792 -10.18 29.67 -25.17
C ILE A 792 -10.69 28.70 -26.25
N ARG A 793 -11.44 29.20 -27.25
CA ARG A 793 -11.94 28.38 -28.36
C ARG A 793 -10.80 27.80 -29.21
N SER A 794 -9.70 28.54 -29.38
CA SER A 794 -8.49 28.05 -30.05
C SER A 794 -7.83 26.92 -29.27
N ARG A 795 -7.79 27.02 -27.93
CA ARG A 795 -7.28 25.94 -27.06
C ARG A 795 -8.18 24.69 -27.11
N ILE A 796 -9.51 24.88 -27.10
CA ILE A 796 -10.50 23.79 -27.28
C ILE A 796 -10.32 23.09 -28.64
N GLN A 797 -10.25 23.84 -29.74
CA GLN A 797 -10.06 23.29 -31.08
C GLN A 797 -8.71 22.58 -31.23
N HIS A 798 -7.67 23.06 -30.54
CA HIS A 798 -6.38 22.38 -30.49
C HIS A 798 -6.49 21.05 -29.75
N ALA A 799 -7.16 21.00 -28.60
CA ALA A 799 -7.40 19.79 -27.81
C ALA A 799 -8.26 18.75 -28.56
N GLU A 800 -9.32 19.17 -29.25
CA GLU A 800 -10.15 18.28 -30.07
C GLU A 800 -9.38 17.66 -31.24
N LYS A 801 -8.47 18.42 -31.86
CA LYS A 801 -7.68 17.98 -33.01
C LYS A 801 -6.62 16.94 -32.66
N VAL A 802 -6.13 16.92 -31.41
CA VAL A 802 -5.08 15.98 -30.96
C VAL A 802 -5.64 14.64 -30.44
N GLY A 803 -6.96 14.45 -30.38
CA GLY A 803 -7.60 13.14 -30.18
C GLY A 803 -7.28 12.44 -28.85
N PHE A 804 -6.86 13.18 -27.82
CA PHE A 804 -6.31 12.64 -26.57
C PHE A 804 -7.10 13.14 -25.35
N ILE A 805 -7.46 12.24 -24.44
CA ILE A 805 -8.07 12.56 -23.12
C ILE A 805 -7.24 11.88 -22.02
N PRO A 806 -6.30 12.59 -21.38
CA PRO A 806 -5.72 12.20 -20.11
C PRO A 806 -6.42 12.97 -18.98
N ILE A 807 -6.87 12.27 -17.94
CA ILE A 807 -7.57 12.88 -16.79
C ILE A 807 -6.63 13.66 -15.84
N ALA A 808 -5.31 13.68 -16.09
CA ALA A 808 -4.34 14.07 -15.05
C ALA A 808 -3.42 15.30 -15.32
N ALA A 809 -3.50 16.01 -16.46
CA ALA A 809 -2.68 17.23 -16.61
C ALA A 809 -3.19 18.22 -17.68
N SER A 810 -3.90 19.26 -17.24
CA SER A 810 -3.65 20.69 -17.51
C SER A 810 -4.93 21.49 -17.24
N TYR A 811 -4.79 22.74 -16.77
CA TYR A 811 -5.88 23.71 -16.60
C TYR A 811 -6.77 23.82 -17.86
N GLU A 812 -6.20 23.55 -19.04
CA GLU A 812 -6.90 23.64 -20.32
C GLU A 812 -7.98 22.57 -20.52
N PHE A 813 -7.87 21.40 -19.88
CA PHE A 813 -8.87 20.33 -19.98
C PHE A 813 -10.02 20.49 -19.00
N ALA A 814 -9.78 21.16 -17.86
CA ALA A 814 -10.79 21.48 -16.87
C ALA A 814 -11.93 22.29 -17.50
N HIS A 815 -11.58 23.34 -18.25
CA HIS A 815 -12.52 24.15 -19.01
C HIS A 815 -13.30 23.32 -20.06
N LEU A 816 -12.62 22.43 -20.79
CA LEU A 816 -13.25 21.59 -21.80
C LEU A 816 -14.29 20.63 -21.19
N GLY A 817 -13.96 20.01 -20.06
CA GLY A 817 -14.89 19.15 -19.31
C GLY A 817 -16.15 19.91 -18.90
N VAL A 818 -16.00 21.10 -18.32
CA VAL A 818 -17.14 21.94 -17.94
C VAL A 818 -17.93 22.43 -19.15
N HIS A 819 -17.26 22.77 -20.26
CA HIS A 819 -17.94 23.14 -21.50
C HIS A 819 -18.82 22.00 -22.05
N TYR A 820 -18.33 20.75 -22.01
CA TYR A 820 -19.13 19.59 -22.39
C TYR A 820 -20.30 19.33 -21.44
N LEU A 821 -20.13 19.54 -20.14
CA LEU A 821 -21.21 19.46 -19.16
C LEU A 821 -22.30 20.51 -19.46
N VAL A 822 -21.93 21.75 -19.74
CA VAL A 822 -22.91 22.78 -20.12
C VAL A 822 -23.61 22.44 -21.44
N LYS A 823 -22.89 21.90 -22.42
CA LYS A 823 -23.50 21.46 -23.69
C LYS A 823 -24.46 20.28 -23.50
N ALA A 824 -24.15 19.36 -22.59
CA ALA A 824 -24.97 18.18 -22.33
C ALA A 824 -26.20 18.48 -21.48
N PHE A 825 -26.06 19.36 -20.47
CA PHE A 825 -27.07 19.54 -19.43
C PHE A 825 -27.69 20.95 -19.41
N GLY A 826 -27.19 21.87 -20.22
CA GLY A 826 -27.60 23.27 -20.21
C GLY A 826 -26.88 24.09 -19.13
N GLU A 827 -26.79 25.40 -19.38
CA GLU A 827 -26.11 26.35 -18.50
C GLU A 827 -26.84 26.50 -17.14
N ASP A 828 -28.17 26.40 -17.15
CA ASP A 828 -29.01 26.45 -15.94
C ASP A 828 -28.71 25.29 -14.97
N SER A 829 -28.34 24.12 -15.50
CA SER A 829 -27.96 22.96 -14.68
C SER A 829 -26.61 23.18 -14.00
N LEU A 830 -25.66 23.80 -14.70
CA LEU A 830 -24.38 24.18 -14.10
C LEU A 830 -24.59 25.31 -13.08
N ALA A 831 -25.42 26.32 -13.38
CA ALA A 831 -25.76 27.39 -12.46
C ALA A 831 -26.47 26.88 -11.19
N SER A 832 -27.38 25.91 -11.32
CA SER A 832 -28.06 25.26 -10.18
C SER A 832 -27.09 24.42 -9.35
N TYR A 833 -26.17 23.72 -10.01
CA TYR A 833 -25.04 23.04 -9.36
C TYR A 833 -24.17 24.03 -8.58
N PHE A 834 -23.91 25.23 -9.13
CA PHE A 834 -23.19 26.31 -8.44
C PHE A 834 -23.97 26.84 -7.24
N ALA A 835 -25.25 27.17 -7.38
CA ALA A 835 -26.05 27.78 -6.32
C ALA A 835 -26.39 26.84 -5.14
N GLY A 836 -25.86 25.60 -5.12
CA GLY A 836 -26.12 24.61 -4.07
C GLY A 836 -27.58 24.15 -4.02
N SER A 837 -28.37 24.45 -5.05
CA SER A 837 -29.80 24.15 -5.14
C SER A 837 -30.02 22.87 -5.94
N LEU A 838 -29.53 21.74 -5.42
CA LEU A 838 -30.01 20.44 -5.89
C LEU A 838 -31.43 20.21 -5.36
N VAL A 839 -32.43 20.64 -6.13
CA VAL A 839 -33.68 19.88 -6.23
C VAL A 839 -33.27 18.50 -6.76
N PRO A 840 -33.66 17.37 -6.13
CA PRO A 840 -33.20 16.06 -6.55
C PRO A 840 -33.63 15.82 -7.99
N ALA A 841 -32.68 15.89 -8.91
CA ALA A 841 -32.84 15.35 -10.24
C ALA A 841 -33.02 13.84 -10.09
N ARG A 842 -34.27 13.40 -10.19
CA ARG A 842 -34.58 12.00 -10.53
C ARG A 842 -33.88 11.71 -11.85
N ASP A 843 -33.10 10.64 -11.83
CA ASP A 843 -32.47 9.96 -12.96
C ASP A 843 -31.10 10.52 -13.40
N GLY A 844 -30.05 9.90 -12.86
CA GLY A 844 -28.75 9.70 -13.52
C GLY A 844 -27.88 10.94 -13.75
N TRP A 845 -27.06 11.28 -12.74
CA TRP A 845 -25.79 11.99 -12.94
C TRP A 845 -24.66 11.00 -13.15
#